data_AF-A0AAN7BVV3-F1
#
_entry.id   AF-A0AAN7BVV3-F1
#
_cell.length_a   1.000
_cell.length_b   1.000
_cell.length_c   1.000
_cell.angle_alpha   90.00
_cell.angle_beta   90.00
_cell.angle_gamma   90.00
#
_symmetry.space_group_name_H-M   'P 1'
#
loop_
_entity.id
_entity.type
_entity.pdbx_description
1 polymer ?
#
loop_
_entity_poly.entity_id
_entity_poly.type
_entity_poly.pdbx_seq_one_letter_code
_entity_poly.pdbx_strand_id
1 'polypeptide(L)'
;MKASPSSAFFGSLLFSSLSLAQLSVPVNLPGEWAYEGCYTDIPGRTLNGAGYVSATEMDNYECIDYCATRQYTYAGTEYSVECFCGNSLPTAAAQVADSVCNMPCSGNSTQACGAGSRLTLFHTTQDLGPKANPGVNGFVHMGCYAEGTTGRALTHVVTSIPGAEMTVGKCTAACLAANYILAGVEYGGECFCGNTISNGGAPSTGCTMTCNGNSTEFCGAGSRLNVYNYQNQYDPAPTGSVTAVTTASTGGPAPTGPSQPEEVGDYIWYQCRTEATGIRALSGATFAADTMTLEACSAFCSAYTYFGVEYARECYCGNSFNTGSVSAPATDCSMTCAGNPFNYCGAGNRLSVYVRNGTALPSTTTTTTGPSGTSTPPPVTGIPDGWSYQGCWIDGRNGRILPHQLVDSPTNSQTECANRCVGLGYTISGTQYSQQCFCGNALYNGAEQTLESDCSTNCPGNPAQKCGAGDRMSIVSNGTPEEYAPPAPQVRGLNGSWEYQGCVEDNLNDKRTFYWQLHFPNIMTPNMCLNRCREFGYAAAGLEYGEECYCGDPPNIATAGATFRPETECAIPCVGNSSAICGGLSRLTTYFWTGEPLYSWDFPQDYRAGQYQFFANGVNVPLITQETITGKVSFISKGGTGPGNETGVYELDVLTKTFRELHIKTDVFCAAGVTLPDKAGRQLNIGGWSGDSTYGTRLYWPDGAPGVPGTHDWEENVEVLALRKGRWYPSAMVMTNGSVMVIGGSIGSNDAATPSIEVLPFTGTEPITMDWLVRTHPNNLYPFVAVMPKSGGIFVQYWNEARIIDPATFDTIKVLPNAPGAVNDDKGGRTYPLEGAAVLLPQRYPYTDDIEFLVCGGSTEGPGNALDNCVSVAPEAENPTWIIERMPSFRVLSCMSPLPDGTYLIVNGAHHGVAGFGLANRPNLNALLYDPKKPHHHRITVMANTTIARMYHSEAITLLDGRVLISGSNPEDGVNPEEYRIEVFVPPYLLNGLPRPTFSISNKDWAWGQTNIPFSLGVAPRNGAITATLLGSVSSTHGNSMGARTIMPRVSCAGTACTVDAPPDGKVAPPGWYQFFVLDGGVPAVGVYVRIGGDPAGLGNWPQGPDFTRPGL
;
A
#
# COMPACT_ATOMS: atom_id res chain seq x y z
N MET A 1 -44.31 -36.89 31.67
CA MET A 1 -44.21 -36.97 33.14
C MET A 1 -44.33 -35.56 33.72
N LYS A 2 -45.07 -35.44 34.84
CA LYS A 2 -45.20 -34.30 35.78
C LYS A 2 -43.82 -33.69 36.16
N ALA A 3 -43.61 -32.45 36.61
CA ALA A 3 -44.41 -31.26 36.89
C ALA A 3 -43.45 -30.07 37.21
N SER A 4 -43.84 -28.83 36.85
CA SER A 4 -44.00 -27.63 37.70
C SER A 4 -42.83 -26.64 37.87
N PRO A 5 -43.15 -25.35 38.16
CA PRO A 5 -42.46 -24.18 37.61
C PRO A 5 -41.91 -23.21 38.68
N SER A 6 -41.14 -22.21 38.24
CA SER A 6 -40.72 -21.08 39.08
C SER A 6 -41.18 -19.78 38.44
N SER A 7 -42.14 -19.14 39.11
CA SER A 7 -42.70 -17.83 38.80
C SER A 7 -41.79 -16.72 39.30
N ALA A 8 -41.68 -15.61 38.56
CA ALA A 8 -41.36 -14.31 39.16
C ALA A 8 -41.85 -13.13 38.29
N PHE A 9 -42.90 -12.49 38.79
CA PHE A 9 -43.17 -11.05 38.82
C PHE A 9 -43.08 -10.21 37.53
N PHE A 10 -44.27 -9.98 36.97
CA PHE A 10 -44.62 -8.72 36.31
C PHE A 10 -44.57 -7.59 37.33
N GLY A 11 -43.52 -6.77 37.25
CA GLY A 11 -43.45 -5.46 37.87
C GLY A 11 -43.66 -4.39 36.81
N SER A 12 -44.83 -3.76 36.81
CA SER A 12 -45.04 -2.47 36.15
C SER A 12 -44.11 -1.43 36.78
N LEU A 13 -42.97 -1.17 36.13
CA LEU A 13 -42.21 0.04 36.35
C LEU A 13 -42.71 1.08 35.34
N LEU A 14 -43.43 2.03 35.91
CA LEU A 14 -43.78 3.32 35.34
C LEU A 14 -42.70 3.79 34.37
N PHE A 15 -43.09 4.05 33.12
CA PHE A 15 -42.41 5.00 32.27
C PHE A 15 -42.42 6.35 32.99
N SER A 16 -41.42 6.55 33.86
CA SER A 16 -40.89 7.87 34.09
C SER A 16 -40.34 8.30 32.74
N SER A 17 -41.03 9.22 32.09
CA SER A 17 -40.41 10.15 31.17
C SER A 17 -39.23 10.78 31.89
N LEU A 18 -38.05 10.16 31.78
CA LEU A 18 -36.83 10.93 31.82
C LEU A 18 -36.96 11.87 30.64
N SER A 19 -37.30 13.13 30.95
CA SER A 19 -37.04 14.25 30.06
C SER A 19 -35.63 14.05 29.49
N LEU A 20 -35.39 14.52 28.27
CA LEU A 20 -34.04 14.84 27.81
C LEU A 20 -33.32 15.59 28.95
N ALA A 21 -32.60 14.85 29.81
CA ALA A 21 -31.76 15.44 30.82
C ALA A 21 -30.67 16.08 29.97
N GLN A 22 -30.63 17.41 29.99
CA GLN A 22 -29.64 18.18 29.26
C GLN A 22 -28.28 17.60 29.64
N LEU A 23 -27.66 16.87 28.72
CA LEU A 23 -26.29 16.42 28.86
C LEU A 23 -25.46 17.66 29.21
N SER A 24 -24.74 17.60 30.32
CA SER A 24 -24.02 18.74 30.85
C SER A 24 -22.54 18.55 30.62
N VAL A 25 -21.89 19.56 30.05
CA VAL A 25 -20.44 19.56 29.91
C VAL A 25 -19.80 19.80 31.29
N PRO A 26 -18.73 19.08 31.64
CA PRO A 26 -18.07 19.25 32.94
C PRO A 26 -17.61 20.70 33.18
N VAL A 27 -17.93 21.23 34.36
CA VAL A 27 -17.64 22.63 34.76
C VAL A 27 -16.29 22.81 35.47
N ASN A 28 -15.64 21.72 35.87
CA ASN A 28 -14.37 21.73 36.61
C ASN A 28 -13.30 20.96 35.82
N LEU A 29 -12.85 21.52 34.70
CA LEU A 29 -11.85 20.91 33.82
C LEU A 29 -10.44 20.95 34.45
N PRO A 30 -9.57 19.95 34.18
CA PRO A 30 -8.19 19.95 34.67
C PRO A 30 -7.34 21.01 33.95
N GLY A 31 -6.49 21.75 34.68
CA GLY A 31 -5.57 22.74 34.10
C GLY A 31 -6.23 24.01 33.55
N GLU A 32 -5.63 24.64 32.52
CA GLU A 32 -6.16 25.83 31.81
C GLU A 32 -7.09 25.47 30.62
N TRP A 33 -7.80 24.34 30.71
CA TRP A 33 -8.72 23.90 29.67
C TRP A 33 -10.10 24.56 29.82
N ALA A 34 -10.68 24.98 28.70
CA ALA A 34 -11.99 25.59 28.58
C ALA A 34 -12.86 24.81 27.57
N TYR A 35 -14.16 24.75 27.82
CA TYR A 35 -15.14 24.24 26.85
C TYR A 35 -15.40 25.30 25.78
N GLU A 36 -15.26 24.92 24.51
CA GLU A 36 -15.40 25.82 23.35
C GLU A 36 -16.78 25.68 22.67
N GLY A 37 -17.55 24.63 22.96
CA GLY A 37 -18.87 24.41 22.34
C GLY A 37 -18.94 23.14 21.50
N CYS A 38 -20.09 22.94 20.85
CA CYS A 38 -20.27 21.87 19.87
C CYS A 38 -19.78 22.31 18.47
N TYR A 39 -18.91 21.54 17.82
CA TYR A 39 -18.35 21.87 16.50
C TYR A 39 -18.67 20.80 15.44
N THR A 40 -18.74 21.20 14.17
CA THR A 40 -18.97 20.26 13.05
C THR A 40 -17.70 19.57 12.58
N ASP A 41 -17.71 18.24 12.51
CA ASP A 41 -16.62 17.40 12.00
C ASP A 41 -16.73 17.10 10.49
N ILE A 42 -17.05 18.14 9.70
CA ILE A 42 -17.25 18.05 8.25
C ILE A 42 -16.63 19.26 7.54
N PRO A 43 -16.11 19.10 6.30
CA PRO A 43 -16.12 17.90 5.46
C PRO A 43 -14.98 16.90 5.75
N GLY A 44 -14.14 17.17 6.75
CA GLY A 44 -13.12 16.27 7.27
C GLY A 44 -12.94 16.53 8.76
N ARG A 45 -12.11 15.72 9.41
CA ARG A 45 -11.93 15.81 10.85
C ARG A 45 -11.37 17.18 11.27
N THR A 46 -12.00 17.77 12.28
CA THR A 46 -11.73 19.08 12.86
C THR A 46 -10.44 19.01 13.67
N LEU A 47 -10.25 17.91 14.40
CA LEU A 47 -9.09 17.62 15.22
C LEU A 47 -8.29 16.45 14.63
N ASN A 48 -7.26 16.77 13.85
CA ASN A 48 -6.47 15.79 13.07
C ASN A 48 -5.21 15.29 13.77
N GLY A 49 -5.10 15.50 15.08
CA GLY A 49 -3.98 15.04 15.91
C GLY A 49 -4.17 13.62 16.42
N ALA A 50 -3.66 13.35 17.62
CA ALA A 50 -3.84 12.06 18.28
C ALA A 50 -5.31 11.80 18.62
N GLY A 51 -5.67 10.55 18.85
CA GLY A 51 -7.01 10.18 19.29
C GLY A 51 -7.08 8.72 19.69
N TYR A 52 -8.13 8.36 20.41
CA TYR A 52 -8.41 6.99 20.78
C TYR A 52 -9.92 6.76 20.89
N VAL A 53 -10.32 5.49 20.92
CA VAL A 53 -11.72 5.08 21.08
C VAL A 53 -11.80 4.21 22.33
N SER A 54 -12.77 4.49 23.19
CA SER A 54 -13.09 3.65 24.35
C SER A 54 -14.60 3.40 24.41
N ALA A 55 -14.98 2.13 24.28
CA ALA A 55 -16.38 1.71 24.31
C ALA A 55 -17.02 1.78 25.72
N THR A 56 -16.21 1.93 26.77
CA THR A 56 -16.68 1.83 28.17
C THR A 56 -16.15 2.90 29.10
N GLU A 57 -15.04 3.57 28.77
CA GLU A 57 -14.38 4.52 29.68
C GLU A 57 -14.44 5.96 29.17
N MET A 58 -14.79 6.19 27.90
CA MET A 58 -14.72 7.52 27.29
C MET A 58 -15.55 8.55 28.06
N ASP A 59 -14.88 9.60 28.53
CA ASP A 59 -15.50 10.83 29.01
C ASP A 59 -14.64 12.06 28.62
N ASN A 60 -15.17 13.26 28.87
CA ASN A 60 -14.48 14.49 28.48
C ASN A 60 -13.18 14.73 29.27
N TYR A 61 -13.09 14.26 30.52
CA TYR A 61 -11.88 14.43 31.34
C TYR A 61 -10.75 13.54 30.83
N GLU A 62 -11.06 12.28 30.52
CA GLU A 62 -10.08 11.35 29.95
C GLU A 62 -9.58 11.83 28.59
N CYS A 63 -10.47 12.36 27.76
CA CYS A 63 -10.07 12.90 26.46
C CYS A 63 -9.15 14.12 26.61
N ILE A 64 -9.47 15.04 27.53
CA ILE A 64 -8.62 16.20 27.83
C ILE A 64 -7.25 15.77 28.35
N ASP A 65 -7.18 14.84 29.30
CA ASP A 65 -5.90 14.36 29.86
C ASP A 65 -5.05 13.64 28.80
N TYR A 66 -5.69 12.82 27.96
CA TYR A 66 -5.04 12.15 26.83
C TYR A 66 -4.42 13.15 25.84
N CYS A 67 -5.12 14.23 25.52
CA CYS A 67 -4.63 15.27 24.62
C CYS A 67 -3.58 16.17 25.29
N ALA A 68 -3.76 16.52 26.56
CA ALA A 68 -2.82 17.34 27.32
C ALA A 68 -1.46 16.65 27.51
N THR A 69 -1.45 15.35 27.87
CA THR A 69 -0.22 14.55 28.01
C THR A 69 0.58 14.43 26.71
N ARG A 70 -0.07 14.63 25.56
CA ARG A 70 0.53 14.60 24.22
C ARG A 70 0.73 16.00 23.62
N GLN A 71 0.60 17.04 24.44
CA GLN A 71 0.83 18.43 24.08
C GLN A 71 -0.07 18.94 22.95
N TYR A 72 -1.32 18.49 22.89
CA TYR A 72 -2.32 19.07 21.99
C TYR A 72 -3.10 20.18 22.69
N THR A 73 -3.37 21.29 21.98
CA THR A 73 -4.13 22.42 22.55
C THR A 73 -5.64 22.27 22.47
N TYR A 74 -6.16 21.34 21.66
CA TYR A 74 -7.57 21.01 21.54
C TYR A 74 -7.81 19.53 21.84
N ALA A 75 -8.95 19.25 22.46
CA ALA A 75 -9.47 17.93 22.75
C ALA A 75 -10.95 17.93 22.38
N GLY A 76 -11.46 16.86 21.78
CA GLY A 76 -12.84 16.80 21.34
C GLY A 76 -13.35 15.39 21.35
N THR A 77 -14.48 15.17 22.02
CA THR A 77 -15.13 13.86 22.03
C THR A 77 -16.24 13.79 20.99
N GLU A 78 -16.33 12.66 20.29
CA GLU A 78 -17.33 12.38 19.27
C GLU A 78 -17.98 11.02 19.47
N TYR A 79 -19.21 10.89 18.97
CA TYR A 79 -19.92 9.62 18.82
C TYR A 79 -19.96 8.75 20.08
N SER A 80 -20.06 9.35 21.26
CA SER A 80 -20.08 8.69 22.59
C SER A 80 -18.76 8.07 23.04
N VAL A 81 -17.94 7.55 22.12
CA VAL A 81 -16.82 6.65 22.42
C VAL A 81 -15.47 7.15 21.91
N GLU A 82 -15.42 8.24 21.15
CA GLU A 82 -14.22 8.68 20.45
C GLU A 82 -13.65 9.94 21.08
N CYS A 83 -12.33 10.03 21.16
CA CYS A 83 -11.58 11.21 21.55
C CYS A 83 -10.61 11.59 20.43
N PHE A 84 -10.57 12.87 20.10
CA PHE A 84 -9.67 13.45 19.11
C PHE A 84 -8.95 14.66 19.69
N CYS A 85 -7.69 14.83 19.32
CA CYS A 85 -6.84 15.93 19.73
C CYS A 85 -6.44 16.77 18.52
N GLY A 86 -6.11 18.03 18.72
CA GLY A 86 -5.57 18.88 17.66
C GLY A 86 -4.84 20.10 18.21
N ASN A 87 -4.12 20.81 17.35
CA ASN A 87 -3.42 22.05 17.72
C ASN A 87 -4.03 23.31 17.08
N SER A 88 -5.01 23.10 16.21
CA SER A 88 -5.75 24.16 15.53
C SER A 88 -7.09 23.60 15.06
N LEU A 89 -8.05 24.50 14.87
CA LEU A 89 -9.29 24.20 14.17
C LEU A 89 -9.14 24.64 12.71
N PRO A 90 -9.55 23.82 11.72
CA PRO A 90 -9.57 24.27 10.34
C PRO A 90 -10.54 25.44 10.17
N THR A 91 -10.34 26.28 9.16
CA THR A 91 -11.24 27.42 8.87
C THR A 91 -12.69 27.00 8.62
N ALA A 92 -12.91 25.73 8.23
CA ALA A 92 -14.23 25.15 8.01
C ALA A 92 -14.91 24.65 9.30
N ALA A 93 -14.21 24.61 10.44
CA ALA A 93 -14.78 24.21 11.72
C ALA A 93 -15.83 25.22 12.17
N ALA A 94 -17.10 24.84 12.09
CA ALA A 94 -18.20 25.70 12.49
C ALA A 94 -18.73 25.28 13.86
N GLN A 95 -18.79 26.23 14.79
CA GLN A 95 -19.53 26.06 16.03
C GLN A 95 -21.03 25.97 15.71
N VAL A 96 -21.72 25.00 16.30
CA VAL A 96 -23.15 24.74 16.16
C VAL A 96 -23.80 24.70 17.55
N ALA A 97 -25.13 24.63 17.59
CA ALA A 97 -25.85 24.61 18.87
C ALA A 97 -25.47 23.37 19.71
N ASP A 98 -25.13 23.55 20.99
CA ASP A 98 -24.73 22.46 21.89
C ASP A 98 -25.74 21.31 21.93
N SER A 99 -27.03 21.60 21.69
CA SER A 99 -28.10 20.60 21.61
C SER A 99 -27.91 19.54 20.50
N VAL A 100 -27.01 19.74 19.54
CA VAL A 100 -26.69 18.74 18.51
C VAL A 100 -25.47 17.87 18.85
N CYS A 101 -24.74 18.17 19.93
CA CYS A 101 -23.80 17.26 20.58
C CYS A 101 -24.55 16.48 21.67
N ASN A 102 -25.51 15.65 21.25
CA ASN A 102 -26.52 15.06 22.13
C ASN A 102 -26.28 13.58 22.47
N MET A 103 -25.09 13.04 22.18
CA MET A 103 -24.73 11.68 22.56
C MET A 103 -24.09 11.63 23.95
N PRO A 104 -24.55 10.76 24.85
CA PRO A 104 -23.93 10.55 26.16
C PRO A 104 -22.56 9.88 26.02
N CYS A 105 -21.57 10.31 26.80
CA CYS A 105 -20.26 9.63 26.86
C CYS A 105 -20.41 8.18 27.36
N SER A 106 -19.61 7.24 26.82
CA SER A 106 -19.69 5.82 27.18
C SER A 106 -19.22 5.51 28.60
N GLY A 107 -18.22 6.25 29.10
CA GLY A 107 -17.74 6.19 30.48
C GLY A 107 -18.52 7.07 31.45
N ASN A 108 -19.28 8.06 30.94
CA ASN A 108 -20.11 8.93 31.78
C ASN A 108 -21.36 9.44 31.06
N SER A 109 -22.49 8.74 31.26
CA SER A 109 -23.75 9.04 30.58
C SER A 109 -24.41 10.37 30.93
N THR A 110 -23.84 11.14 31.85
CA THR A 110 -24.31 12.49 32.21
C THR A 110 -23.65 13.60 31.38
N GLN A 111 -22.56 13.29 30.67
CA GLN A 111 -21.80 14.23 29.87
C GLN A 111 -22.11 14.09 28.37
N ALA A 112 -22.03 15.19 27.63
CA ALA A 112 -22.11 15.18 26.17
C ALA A 112 -20.75 14.75 25.58
N CYS A 113 -20.74 13.75 24.70
CA CYS A 113 -19.59 13.31 23.91
C CYS A 113 -19.91 13.36 22.41
N GLY A 114 -20.28 14.55 21.97
CA GLY A 114 -20.52 14.83 20.56
C GLY A 114 -21.81 14.21 20.01
N ALA A 115 -21.82 13.96 18.71
CA ALA A 115 -22.80 13.18 17.94
C ALA A 115 -22.17 12.82 16.59
N GLY A 116 -22.89 12.20 15.66
CA GLY A 116 -22.37 11.94 14.31
C GLY A 116 -21.90 13.22 13.61
N SER A 117 -20.60 13.33 13.33
CA SER A 117 -19.93 14.52 12.79
C SER A 117 -20.06 15.76 13.68
N ARG A 118 -20.13 15.59 15.01
CA ARG A 118 -20.25 16.69 15.98
C ARG A 118 -19.30 16.46 17.15
N LEU A 119 -18.39 17.38 17.38
CA LEU A 119 -17.41 17.33 18.47
C LEU A 119 -17.87 18.18 19.65
N THR A 120 -17.90 17.60 20.85
CA THR A 120 -17.88 18.38 22.08
C THR A 120 -16.43 18.82 22.31
N LEU A 121 -16.13 20.09 22.05
CA LEU A 121 -14.77 20.60 21.88
C LEU A 121 -14.27 21.35 23.11
N PHE A 122 -13.02 21.11 23.47
CA PHE A 122 -12.27 21.78 24.53
C PHE A 122 -10.96 22.32 23.97
N HIS A 123 -10.47 23.41 24.55
CA HIS A 123 -9.23 24.05 24.19
C HIS A 123 -8.49 24.54 25.43
N THR A 124 -7.17 24.54 25.39
CA THR A 124 -6.32 25.13 26.42
C THR A 124 -5.54 26.31 25.87
N THR A 125 -5.43 27.38 26.67
CA THR A 125 -4.58 28.53 26.34
C THR A 125 -3.11 28.31 26.69
N GLN A 126 -2.76 27.13 27.23
CA GLN A 126 -1.37 26.71 27.36
C GLN A 126 -0.76 26.57 25.95
N ASP A 127 0.34 27.29 25.68
CA ASP A 127 1.01 27.32 24.39
C ASP A 127 1.80 26.00 24.18
N LEU A 128 1.22 25.03 23.44
CA LEU A 128 1.72 23.63 23.37
C LEU A 128 2.32 23.17 22.02
N GLY A 129 2.53 24.01 20.97
CA GLY A 129 3.20 23.50 19.75
C GLY A 129 3.51 24.47 18.60
N PRO A 130 4.31 24.05 17.59
CA PRO A 130 5.03 24.95 16.67
C PRO A 130 4.22 25.56 15.52
N LYS A 131 4.39 26.87 15.30
CA LYS A 131 3.83 27.63 14.16
C LYS A 131 4.89 28.46 13.43
N ALA A 132 4.65 28.84 12.17
CA ALA A 132 5.51 29.81 11.50
C ALA A 132 5.38 31.13 12.26
N ASN A 133 6.47 31.66 12.80
CA ASN A 133 6.44 32.93 13.51
C ASN A 133 6.01 34.02 12.51
N PRO A 134 4.99 34.84 12.79
CA PRO A 134 4.51 35.86 11.84
C PRO A 134 5.54 36.98 11.57
N GLY A 135 6.60 37.06 12.39
CA GLY A 135 7.66 38.04 12.32
C GLY A 135 7.77 38.84 13.62
N VAL A 136 9.01 39.13 14.02
CA VAL A 136 9.36 39.90 15.22
C VAL A 136 10.50 40.86 14.89
N ASN A 137 10.72 41.89 15.71
CA ASN A 137 11.75 42.91 15.46
C ASN A 137 11.58 43.70 14.14
N GLY A 138 10.35 43.91 13.67
CA GLY A 138 10.05 44.67 12.44
C GLY A 138 10.20 43.87 11.14
N PHE A 139 10.54 42.58 11.25
CA PHE A 139 10.51 41.62 10.16
C PHE A 139 9.11 41.02 9.99
N VAL A 140 8.75 40.69 8.74
CA VAL A 140 7.50 40.03 8.36
C VAL A 140 7.82 38.72 7.65
N HIS A 141 7.15 37.63 8.00
CA HIS A 141 7.38 36.33 7.35
C HIS A 141 7.04 36.36 5.85
N MET A 142 8.00 35.96 5.00
CA MET A 142 7.86 35.88 3.54
C MET A 142 7.47 34.48 3.06
N GLY A 143 7.52 33.48 3.92
CA GLY A 143 7.32 32.07 3.55
C GLY A 143 8.60 31.25 3.53
N CYS A 144 8.47 30.02 3.07
CA CYS A 144 9.58 29.06 2.97
C CYS A 144 10.31 29.23 1.63
N TYR A 145 11.63 29.19 1.64
CA TYR A 145 12.48 29.30 0.46
C TYR A 145 13.45 28.13 0.43
N ALA A 146 13.69 27.57 -0.75
CA ALA A 146 14.76 26.60 -0.94
C ALA A 146 16.11 27.32 -1.01
N GLU A 147 17.14 26.65 -0.50
CA GLU A 147 18.52 27.07 -0.72
C GLU A 147 18.87 27.10 -2.21
N GLY A 148 19.88 27.90 -2.57
CA GLY A 148 20.28 28.09 -3.96
C GLY A 148 21.05 26.90 -4.54
N THR A 149 20.91 26.66 -5.85
CA THR A 149 21.58 25.55 -6.56
C THR A 149 23.09 25.75 -6.73
N THR A 150 23.59 26.97 -6.51
CA THR A 150 25.01 27.31 -6.60
C THR A 150 25.59 27.88 -5.30
N GLY A 151 24.84 27.78 -4.18
CA GLY A 151 25.24 28.30 -2.87
C GLY A 151 24.05 28.80 -2.04
N ARG A 152 24.34 29.36 -0.85
CA ARG A 152 23.32 29.81 0.10
C ARG A 152 22.44 30.94 -0.49
N ALA A 153 21.13 30.87 -0.26
CA ALA A 153 20.12 31.84 -0.67
C ALA A 153 20.27 33.16 0.09
N LEU A 154 20.64 33.10 1.37
CA LEU A 154 21.10 34.23 2.18
C LEU A 154 22.57 34.00 2.55
N THR A 155 23.46 34.87 2.08
CA THR A 155 24.91 34.57 2.04
C THR A 155 25.66 34.90 3.32
N HIS A 156 25.05 35.60 4.28
CA HIS A 156 25.69 35.94 5.55
C HIS A 156 25.20 35.01 6.66
N VAL A 157 26.09 34.22 7.26
CA VAL A 157 25.75 33.35 8.40
C VAL A 157 25.90 34.10 9.73
N VAL A 158 24.92 33.95 10.62
CA VAL A 158 24.98 34.46 11.98
C VAL A 158 25.47 33.37 12.92
N THR A 159 26.71 33.52 13.40
CA THR A 159 27.34 32.54 14.31
C THR A 159 27.29 32.97 15.77
N SER A 160 26.77 34.16 16.07
CA SER A 160 26.69 34.72 17.43
C SER A 160 25.56 34.11 18.27
N ILE A 161 24.65 33.34 17.66
CA ILE A 161 23.56 32.66 18.34
C ILE A 161 23.91 31.17 18.42
N PRO A 162 24.07 30.59 19.62
CA PRO A 162 24.26 29.15 19.75
C PRO A 162 23.08 28.38 19.14
N GLY A 163 23.36 27.32 18.38
CA GLY A 163 22.33 26.59 17.63
C GLY A 163 21.23 25.97 18.50
N ALA A 164 21.54 25.56 19.73
CA ALA A 164 20.57 25.07 20.71
C ALA A 164 19.63 26.16 21.24
N GLU A 165 20.01 27.42 21.09
CA GLU A 165 19.31 28.59 21.58
C GLU A 165 18.55 29.33 20.47
N MET A 166 18.59 28.81 19.24
CA MET A 166 18.07 29.49 18.06
C MET A 166 16.56 29.69 18.14
N THR A 167 16.13 30.93 17.89
CA THR A 167 14.72 31.34 17.75
C THR A 167 14.62 32.32 16.59
N VAL A 168 13.44 32.45 15.99
CA VAL A 168 13.16 33.46 14.96
C VAL A 168 13.46 34.86 15.50
N GLY A 169 13.13 35.11 16.77
CA GLY A 169 13.42 36.37 17.46
C GLY A 169 14.90 36.70 17.59
N LYS A 170 15.74 35.71 17.92
CA LYS A 170 17.19 35.93 17.99
C LYS A 170 17.78 36.15 16.60
N CYS A 171 17.34 35.37 15.60
CA CYS A 171 17.86 35.50 14.23
C CYS A 171 17.52 36.86 13.60
N THR A 172 16.26 37.28 13.67
CA THR A 172 15.83 38.60 13.16
C THR A 172 16.51 39.75 13.88
N ALA A 173 16.72 39.66 15.21
CA ALA A 173 17.45 40.68 15.96
C ALA A 173 18.93 40.78 15.53
N ALA A 174 19.58 39.64 15.30
CA ALA A 174 20.98 39.61 14.84
C ALA A 174 21.13 40.15 13.40
N CYS A 175 20.23 39.79 12.49
CA CYS A 175 20.23 40.33 11.13
C CYS A 175 19.96 41.84 11.12
N LEU A 176 19.05 42.33 11.98
CA LEU A 176 18.82 43.76 12.15
C LEU A 176 20.08 44.49 12.64
N ALA A 177 20.74 43.95 13.67
CA ALA A 177 21.97 44.53 14.23
C ALA A 177 23.13 44.53 13.22
N ALA A 178 23.12 43.60 12.27
CA ALA A 178 24.07 43.52 11.16
C ALA A 178 23.67 44.34 9.92
N ASN A 179 22.59 45.13 9.97
CA ASN A 179 22.05 45.96 8.88
C ASN A 179 21.61 45.16 7.63
N TYR A 180 21.06 43.97 7.81
CA TYR A 180 20.46 43.18 6.72
C TYR A 180 18.94 43.29 6.70
N ILE A 181 18.34 43.33 5.50
CA ILE A 181 16.89 43.45 5.30
C ILE A 181 16.17 42.11 5.17
N LEU A 182 16.91 41.00 5.00
CA LEU A 182 16.40 39.64 5.02
C LEU A 182 17.04 38.84 6.15
N ALA A 183 16.22 38.05 6.85
CA ALA A 183 16.64 37.05 7.81
C ALA A 183 16.02 35.71 7.44
N GLY A 184 16.77 34.62 7.56
CA GLY A 184 16.33 33.27 7.26
C GLY A 184 16.80 32.31 8.34
N VAL A 185 15.87 31.52 8.87
CA VAL A 185 16.19 30.45 9.81
C VAL A 185 16.05 29.09 9.14
N GLU A 186 17.03 28.23 9.37
CA GLU A 186 17.14 26.92 8.73
C GLU A 186 17.59 25.85 9.72
N TYR A 187 17.21 24.59 9.44
CA TYR A 187 17.65 23.41 10.18
C TYR A 187 17.49 23.50 11.71
N GLY A 188 16.46 24.23 12.18
CA GLY A 188 16.15 24.39 13.60
C GLY A 188 17.13 25.26 14.39
N GLY A 189 18.38 25.34 13.97
CA GLY A 189 19.50 25.93 14.72
C GLY A 189 20.31 26.97 13.97
N GLU A 190 20.04 27.21 12.68
CA GLU A 190 20.85 28.08 11.82
C GLU A 190 20.14 29.39 11.52
N CYS A 191 20.93 30.46 11.39
CA CYS A 191 20.44 31.80 11.05
C CYS A 191 21.32 32.42 9.96
N PHE A 192 20.66 32.94 8.94
CA PHE A 192 21.27 33.57 7.78
C PHE A 192 20.65 34.94 7.50
N CYS A 193 21.45 35.88 7.03
CA CYS A 193 21.02 37.22 6.67
C CYS A 193 21.41 37.54 5.22
N GLY A 194 20.71 38.49 4.62
CA GLY A 194 21.06 39.01 3.30
C GLY A 194 20.27 40.26 2.95
N ASN A 195 20.58 40.84 1.79
CA ASN A 195 19.81 41.94 1.22
C ASN A 195 19.06 41.53 -0.06
N THR A 196 19.38 40.35 -0.59
CA THR A 196 18.75 39.74 -1.77
C THR A 196 18.75 38.22 -1.61
N ILE A 197 17.75 37.54 -2.20
CA ILE A 197 17.81 36.09 -2.40
C ILE A 197 18.81 35.79 -3.54
N SER A 198 19.84 35.00 -3.24
CA SER A 198 21.00 34.77 -4.12
C SER A 198 21.11 33.31 -4.57
N ASN A 199 22.04 33.01 -5.47
CA ASN A 199 22.45 31.64 -5.85
C ASN A 199 21.31 30.72 -6.36
N GLY A 200 20.22 31.29 -6.87
CA GLY A 200 19.06 30.53 -7.36
C GLY A 200 18.06 30.13 -6.28
N GLY A 201 18.13 30.70 -5.08
CA GLY A 201 17.12 30.53 -4.05
C GLY A 201 15.73 30.99 -4.52
N ALA A 202 14.69 30.21 -4.22
CA ALA A 202 13.34 30.43 -4.74
C ALA A 202 12.28 30.01 -3.71
N PRO A 203 11.05 30.56 -3.79
CA PRO A 203 9.94 30.13 -2.93
C PRO A 203 9.71 28.62 -2.98
N SER A 204 9.44 28.02 -1.82
CA SER A 204 9.24 26.59 -1.66
C SER A 204 8.25 26.28 -0.53
N THR A 205 8.01 25.01 -0.27
CA THR A 205 7.18 24.52 0.85
C THR A 205 8.01 23.62 1.77
N GLY A 206 7.48 23.20 2.92
CA GLY A 206 8.12 22.20 3.78
C GLY A 206 9.13 22.70 4.81
N CYS A 207 9.05 23.97 5.23
CA CYS A 207 9.81 24.50 6.37
C CYS A 207 9.13 24.14 7.70
N THR A 208 9.16 22.86 8.07
CA THR A 208 8.42 22.28 9.21
C THR A 208 9.29 21.94 10.42
N MET A 209 10.59 22.27 10.41
CA MET A 209 11.50 22.01 11.52
C MET A 209 11.33 23.07 12.61
N THR A 210 11.21 22.65 13.87
CA THR A 210 11.09 23.57 15.00
C THR A 210 12.41 24.26 15.33
N CYS A 211 12.36 25.47 15.85
CA CYS A 211 13.53 26.14 16.38
C CYS A 211 14.04 25.41 17.63
N ASN A 212 15.34 25.15 17.71
CA ASN A 212 15.95 24.42 18.82
C ASN A 212 15.80 25.17 20.16
N GLY A 213 15.85 26.50 20.12
CA GLY A 213 15.67 27.37 21.29
C GLY A 213 14.22 27.72 21.59
N ASN A 214 13.29 27.35 20.71
CA ASN A 214 11.85 27.51 20.93
C ASN A 214 11.04 26.53 20.07
N SER A 215 10.64 25.40 20.66
CA SER A 215 9.85 24.38 19.98
C SER A 215 8.41 24.82 19.65
N THR A 216 8.01 26.05 19.97
CA THR A 216 6.72 26.64 19.59
C THR A 216 6.76 27.44 18.27
N GLU A 217 7.90 27.45 17.57
CA GLU A 217 8.01 28.08 16.25
C GLU A 217 8.87 27.30 15.23
N PHE A 218 8.64 27.52 13.92
CA PHE A 218 9.38 26.85 12.84
C PHE A 218 10.63 27.63 12.37
N CYS A 219 11.77 26.94 12.33
CA CYS A 219 13.08 27.40 11.84
C CYS A 219 13.54 26.59 10.60
N GLY A 220 12.75 26.65 9.52
CA GLY A 220 13.14 26.09 8.22
C GLY A 220 13.01 24.56 8.13
N ALA A 221 13.86 23.92 7.33
CA ALA A 221 14.06 22.46 7.21
C ALA A 221 15.40 22.21 6.49
N GLY A 222 15.77 20.97 6.15
CA GLY A 222 16.98 20.71 5.37
C GLY A 222 16.95 21.37 3.99
N SER A 223 17.94 22.22 3.70
CA SER A 223 18.07 23.01 2.47
C SER A 223 16.92 23.99 2.24
N ARG A 224 16.25 24.43 3.31
CA ARG A 224 15.02 25.26 3.26
C ARG A 224 14.97 26.24 4.43
N LEU A 225 14.83 27.52 4.13
CA LEU A 225 14.78 28.60 5.11
C LEU A 225 13.38 29.19 5.23
N ASN A 226 12.90 29.42 6.45
CA ASN A 226 11.81 30.37 6.67
C ASN A 226 12.39 31.78 6.59
N VAL A 227 11.99 32.54 5.58
CA VAL A 227 12.54 33.87 5.28
C VAL A 227 11.64 34.97 5.83
N TYR A 228 12.26 36.05 6.28
CA TYR A 228 11.62 37.22 6.83
C TYR A 228 12.15 38.50 6.19
N ASN A 229 11.25 39.43 5.90
CA ASN A 229 11.52 40.72 5.27
C ASN A 229 11.40 41.87 6.27
N TYR A 230 12.46 42.63 6.47
CA TYR A 230 12.40 43.82 7.32
C TYR A 230 11.53 44.88 6.64
N GLN A 231 10.40 45.21 7.25
CA GLN A 231 9.45 46.23 6.78
C GLN A 231 9.05 46.11 5.30
N ASN A 232 9.06 44.89 4.74
CA ASN A 232 8.82 44.62 3.31
C ASN A 232 9.74 45.41 2.35
N GLN A 233 10.99 45.65 2.73
CA GLN A 233 11.95 46.41 1.93
C GLN A 233 12.52 45.62 0.73
N TYR A 234 12.37 44.30 0.71
CA TYR A 234 12.72 43.46 -0.43
C TYR A 234 11.49 43.14 -1.32
N ASP A 235 11.59 43.42 -2.63
CA ASP A 235 10.55 43.16 -3.65
C ASP A 235 11.12 42.30 -4.80
N PRO A 236 10.67 41.03 -4.98
CA PRO A 236 11.09 40.19 -6.10
C PRO A 236 10.37 40.60 -7.41
N ALA A 237 11.10 41.20 -8.34
CA ALA A 237 10.52 41.71 -9.60
C ALA A 237 9.80 40.63 -10.46
N PRO A 238 8.79 41.00 -11.28
CA PRO A 238 7.97 40.04 -12.03
C PRO A 238 8.68 39.49 -13.29
N THR A 239 8.37 38.23 -13.59
CA THR A 239 8.90 37.36 -14.65
C THR A 239 8.79 37.90 -16.09
N GLY A 240 9.87 37.74 -16.87
CA GLY A 240 9.91 37.96 -18.32
C GLY A 240 10.70 36.87 -19.06
N SER A 241 10.03 36.21 -19.99
CA SER A 241 10.54 35.17 -20.90
C SER A 241 11.56 35.71 -21.92
N VAL A 242 12.74 35.08 -22.06
CA VAL A 242 13.54 35.13 -23.30
C VAL A 242 14.39 33.87 -23.53
N THR A 243 14.43 33.53 -24.82
CA THR A 243 15.04 32.47 -25.62
C THR A 243 16.53 32.15 -25.37
N ALA A 244 16.88 30.89 -25.64
CA ALA A 244 18.24 30.33 -25.61
C ALA A 244 19.27 31.06 -26.49
N VAL A 245 20.48 31.23 -25.95
CA VAL A 245 21.73 31.37 -26.72
C VAL A 245 22.83 30.58 -25.99
N THR A 246 23.47 29.68 -26.72
CA THR A 246 24.65 28.92 -26.35
C THR A 246 25.91 29.79 -26.44
N THR A 247 26.74 29.76 -25.39
CA THR A 247 28.20 29.94 -25.51
C THR A 247 28.90 29.15 -24.41
N ALA A 248 29.80 28.27 -24.83
CA ALA A 248 30.67 27.47 -23.98
C ALA A 248 31.85 28.29 -23.43
N SER A 249 32.24 28.05 -22.18
CA SER A 249 33.63 28.15 -21.74
C SER A 249 33.93 27.13 -20.65
N THR A 250 34.99 26.36 -20.89
CA THR A 250 35.60 25.30 -20.09
C THR A 250 36.21 25.80 -18.78
N GLY A 251 36.01 25.06 -17.68
CA GLY A 251 36.74 25.29 -16.42
C GLY A 251 36.62 24.15 -15.41
N GLY A 252 37.55 23.17 -15.49
CA GLY A 252 37.97 22.26 -14.40
C GLY A 252 37.05 21.07 -14.06
N PRO A 253 37.57 19.83 -13.94
CA PRO A 253 36.78 18.72 -13.42
C PRO A 253 36.38 18.99 -11.97
N ALA A 254 35.10 18.77 -11.66
CA ALA A 254 34.63 18.70 -10.29
C ALA A 254 35.38 17.58 -9.53
N PRO A 255 35.83 17.81 -8.28
CA PRO A 255 36.69 16.87 -7.57
C PRO A 255 35.99 15.51 -7.36
N THR A 256 36.73 14.44 -7.63
CA THR A 256 36.25 13.04 -7.67
C THR A 256 36.22 12.35 -6.30
N GLY A 257 36.38 13.10 -5.20
CA GLY A 257 36.39 12.58 -3.84
C GLY A 257 37.19 13.46 -2.88
N PRO A 258 37.14 13.17 -1.57
CA PRO A 258 37.93 13.87 -0.56
C PRO A 258 39.44 13.73 -0.79
N SER A 259 40.19 14.77 -0.45
CA SER A 259 41.64 14.84 -0.66
C SER A 259 42.35 15.40 0.57
N GLN A 260 43.68 15.30 0.57
CA GLN A 260 44.56 15.96 1.54
C GLN A 260 45.21 17.15 0.82
N PRO A 261 44.71 18.39 0.98
CA PRO A 261 45.30 19.53 0.31
C PRO A 261 46.78 19.69 0.67
N GLU A 262 47.62 19.98 -0.32
CA GLU A 262 49.06 20.19 -0.11
C GLU A 262 49.34 21.44 0.74
N GLU A 263 48.46 22.45 0.69
CA GLU A 263 48.56 23.68 1.46
C GLU A 263 47.20 24.07 2.07
N VAL A 264 47.22 24.55 3.31
CA VAL A 264 46.04 25.06 4.05
C VAL A 264 46.47 26.30 4.84
N GLY A 265 46.16 27.49 4.31
CA GLY A 265 46.62 28.75 4.88
C GLY A 265 48.16 28.85 4.89
N ASP A 266 48.73 29.22 6.03
CA ASP A 266 50.19 29.31 6.22
C ASP A 266 50.85 27.94 6.48
N TYR A 267 50.18 26.81 6.25
CA TYR A 267 50.70 25.48 6.55
C TYR A 267 50.71 24.58 5.31
N ILE A 268 51.70 23.69 5.24
CA ILE A 268 51.85 22.67 4.21
C ILE A 268 51.59 21.29 4.79
N TRP A 269 51.00 20.38 4.01
CA TRP A 269 50.76 19.00 4.42
C TRP A 269 52.07 18.35 4.83
N TYR A 270 52.10 17.80 6.04
CA TYR A 270 53.27 17.13 6.56
C TYR A 270 53.15 15.62 6.34
N GLN A 271 52.22 14.97 7.03
CA GLN A 271 51.95 13.51 6.93
C GLN A 271 50.87 13.08 7.92
N CYS A 272 50.32 11.87 7.72
CA CYS A 272 49.53 11.19 8.74
C CYS A 272 50.45 10.73 9.90
N ARG A 273 50.02 10.93 11.15
CA ARG A 273 50.77 10.58 12.36
C ARG A 273 49.89 9.82 13.35
N THR A 274 50.46 8.87 14.08
CA THR A 274 49.77 8.24 15.21
C THR A 274 49.70 9.20 16.40
N GLU A 275 48.77 8.91 17.31
CA GLU A 275 48.89 9.41 18.68
C GLU A 275 50.19 8.94 19.36
N ALA A 276 50.62 9.64 20.41
CA ALA A 276 51.79 9.23 21.20
C ALA A 276 51.43 8.15 22.23
N THR A 277 52.42 7.46 22.80
CA THR A 277 52.17 6.32 23.71
C THR A 277 51.49 6.79 24.99
N GLY A 278 50.16 6.63 25.07
CA GLY A 278 49.34 6.98 26.23
C GLY A 278 49.05 8.48 26.40
N ILE A 279 49.41 9.32 25.43
CA ILE A 279 49.19 10.79 25.44
C ILE A 279 48.97 11.32 24.02
N ARG A 280 48.45 12.55 23.89
CA ARG A 280 48.22 13.21 22.59
C ARG A 280 49.54 13.49 21.84
N ALA A 281 49.55 13.38 20.51
CA ALA A 281 50.71 13.64 19.65
C ALA A 281 51.09 15.12 19.65
N LEU A 282 50.10 16.01 19.63
CA LEU A 282 50.25 17.47 19.78
C LEU A 282 49.52 17.89 21.06
N SER A 283 50.24 18.51 21.99
CA SER A 283 49.75 18.82 23.34
C SER A 283 49.66 20.32 23.64
N GLY A 284 49.75 21.17 22.62
CA GLY A 284 49.77 22.63 22.76
C GLY A 284 48.39 23.23 23.05
N ALA A 285 47.55 23.35 22.02
CA ALA A 285 46.17 23.83 22.14
C ALA A 285 45.23 22.86 21.43
N THR A 286 43.98 22.77 21.86
CA THR A 286 42.99 21.91 21.20
C THR A 286 41.61 22.53 21.26
N PHE A 287 40.81 22.27 20.23
CA PHE A 287 39.36 22.46 20.26
C PHE A 287 38.69 21.42 19.35
N ALA A 288 37.41 21.16 19.58
CA ALA A 288 36.61 20.31 18.72
C ALA A 288 35.36 21.06 18.26
N ALA A 289 34.97 20.89 17.01
CA ALA A 289 33.80 21.52 16.41
C ALA A 289 33.14 20.60 15.40
N ASP A 290 31.82 20.51 15.42
CA ASP A 290 31.03 19.76 14.43
C ASP A 290 31.08 20.37 13.03
N THR A 291 31.64 21.57 12.90
CA THR A 291 31.93 22.26 11.64
C THR A 291 33.43 22.32 11.35
N MET A 292 34.24 21.39 11.89
CA MET A 292 35.71 21.42 11.73
C MET A 292 36.12 21.38 10.25
N THR A 293 36.95 22.32 9.82
CA THR A 293 37.65 22.29 8.53
C THR A 293 39.15 22.42 8.74
N LEU A 294 39.96 22.07 7.73
CA LEU A 294 41.41 22.26 7.79
C LEU A 294 41.75 23.75 7.97
N GLU A 295 41.01 24.65 7.33
CA GLU A 295 41.18 26.10 7.43
C GLU A 295 40.81 26.64 8.83
N ALA A 296 39.78 26.07 9.45
CA ALA A 296 39.41 26.42 10.81
C ALA A 296 40.49 25.98 11.83
N CYS A 297 41.04 24.77 11.65
CA CYS A 297 42.12 24.29 12.52
C CYS A 297 43.43 25.05 12.28
N SER A 298 43.77 25.36 11.02
CA SER A 298 44.99 26.14 10.70
C SER A 298 44.92 27.56 11.25
N ALA A 299 43.75 28.21 11.19
CA ALA A 299 43.53 29.53 11.78
C ALA A 299 43.67 29.51 13.31
N PHE A 300 43.06 28.51 13.97
CA PHE A 300 43.16 28.33 15.42
C PHE A 300 44.61 28.07 15.87
N CYS A 301 45.35 27.27 15.12
CA CYS A 301 46.72 26.90 15.43
C CYS A 301 47.78 27.89 14.93
N SER A 302 47.40 29.07 14.43
CA SER A 302 48.30 30.06 13.79
C SER A 302 49.52 30.51 14.63
N ALA A 303 49.51 30.29 15.94
CA ALA A 303 50.64 30.54 16.84
C ALA A 303 51.62 29.35 17.01
N TYR A 304 51.34 28.20 16.40
CA TYR A 304 52.06 26.94 16.59
C TYR A 304 52.76 26.44 15.33
N THR A 305 53.81 25.64 15.47
CA THR A 305 54.56 25.04 14.34
C THR A 305 53.73 24.02 13.57
N TYR A 306 52.91 23.23 14.26
CA TYR A 306 52.07 22.18 13.70
C TYR A 306 50.61 22.36 14.09
N PHE A 307 49.72 22.00 13.18
CA PHE A 307 48.36 21.62 13.52
C PHE A 307 48.06 20.21 13.01
N GLY A 308 47.22 19.49 13.74
CA GLY A 308 46.73 18.18 13.35
C GLY A 308 45.23 18.10 13.61
N VAL A 309 44.50 17.48 12.70
CA VAL A 309 43.07 17.20 12.87
C VAL A 309 42.84 15.70 13.00
N GLU A 310 41.90 15.33 13.86
CA GLU A 310 41.57 13.95 14.19
C GLU A 310 40.05 13.77 14.30
N TYR A 311 39.60 12.54 14.04
CA TYR A 311 38.23 12.10 14.32
C TYR A 311 37.15 13.02 13.71
N ALA A 312 37.40 13.55 12.50
CA ALA A 312 36.57 14.48 11.74
C ALA A 312 36.37 15.88 12.36
N ARG A 313 36.33 15.99 13.70
CA ARG A 313 35.88 17.18 14.43
C ARG A 313 36.91 17.80 15.35
N GLU A 314 38.06 17.15 15.59
CA GLU A 314 39.03 17.56 16.61
C GLU A 314 40.25 18.22 15.97
N CYS A 315 40.72 19.31 16.57
CA CYS A 315 41.91 20.05 16.16
C CYS A 315 42.90 20.12 17.31
N TYR A 316 44.18 19.89 17.00
CA TYR A 316 45.29 19.86 17.93
C TYR A 316 46.45 20.70 17.38
N CYS A 317 47.03 21.55 18.21
CA CYS A 317 48.18 22.39 17.89
C CYS A 317 49.39 21.99 18.71
N GLY A 318 50.60 22.18 18.18
CA GLY A 318 51.82 21.98 18.96
C GLY A 318 53.07 22.49 18.25
N ASN A 319 54.13 22.72 19.02
CA ASN A 319 55.43 23.13 18.48
C ASN A 319 56.39 21.95 18.25
N SER A 320 56.02 20.76 18.75
CA SER A 320 56.74 19.50 18.62
C SER A 320 55.79 18.32 18.86
N PHE A 321 56.13 17.13 18.36
CA PHE A 321 55.40 15.90 18.68
C PHE A 321 55.86 15.30 20.00
N ASN A 322 54.93 14.75 20.77
CA ASN A 322 55.23 13.97 21.97
C ASN A 322 55.92 12.63 21.63
N THR A 323 56.78 12.15 22.53
CA THR A 323 57.51 10.88 22.37
C THR A 323 56.54 9.71 22.19
N GLY A 324 56.73 8.94 21.11
CA GLY A 324 55.88 7.80 20.74
C GLY A 324 54.94 8.06 19.57
N SER A 325 54.75 9.33 19.13
CA SER A 325 54.05 9.63 17.88
C SER A 325 54.94 9.34 16.67
N VAL A 326 54.52 8.41 15.82
CA VAL A 326 55.28 7.95 14.65
C VAL A 326 54.51 8.21 13.36
N SER A 327 55.20 8.13 12.21
CA SER A 327 54.58 8.25 10.89
C SER A 327 53.58 7.12 10.64
N ALA A 328 52.42 7.43 10.09
CA ALA A 328 51.43 6.46 9.61
C ALA A 328 51.24 6.60 8.08
N PRO A 329 50.76 5.55 7.39
CA PRO A 329 50.35 5.67 5.99
C PRO A 329 49.31 6.77 5.79
N ALA A 330 49.36 7.50 4.68
CA ALA A 330 48.42 8.58 4.41
C ALA A 330 46.94 8.11 4.37
N THR A 331 46.71 6.87 3.95
CA THR A 331 45.39 6.22 3.90
C THR A 331 44.76 5.98 5.28
N ASP A 332 45.55 6.00 6.35
CA ASP A 332 45.03 5.84 7.72
C ASP A 332 44.32 7.11 8.21
N CYS A 333 44.56 8.26 7.56
CA CYS A 333 43.92 9.54 7.84
C CYS A 333 42.72 9.75 6.89
N SER A 334 41.73 8.86 6.95
CA SER A 334 40.67 8.73 5.93
C SER A 334 39.28 9.26 6.33
N MET A 335 39.10 9.82 7.52
CA MET A 335 37.84 10.48 7.90
C MET A 335 37.78 11.87 7.27
N THR A 336 36.64 12.23 6.71
CA THR A 336 36.43 13.58 6.19
C THR A 336 36.21 14.58 7.31
N CYS A 337 36.54 15.85 7.07
CA CYS A 337 36.29 16.92 8.03
C CYS A 337 34.79 17.13 8.23
N ALA A 338 34.36 17.26 9.49
CA ALA A 338 32.95 17.42 9.84
C ALA A 338 32.31 18.65 9.20
N GLY A 339 33.10 19.73 8.98
CA GLY A 339 32.68 20.94 8.28
C GLY A 339 33.10 21.03 6.81
N ASN A 340 33.86 20.07 6.27
CA ASN A 340 34.23 20.04 4.86
C ASN A 340 34.43 18.60 4.36
N PRO A 341 33.43 18.01 3.68
CA PRO A 341 33.47 16.61 3.27
C PRO A 341 34.47 16.33 2.13
N PHE A 342 35.11 17.36 1.57
CA PHE A 342 36.11 17.23 0.49
C PHE A 342 37.55 17.19 1.00
N ASN A 343 37.78 17.37 2.30
CA ASN A 343 39.09 17.30 2.93
C ASN A 343 39.11 16.20 3.99
N TYR A 344 40.25 15.53 4.15
CA TYR A 344 40.44 14.56 5.23
C TYR A 344 40.87 15.25 6.55
N CYS A 345 40.24 14.87 7.65
CA CYS A 345 40.52 15.29 9.02
C CYS A 345 40.86 14.12 9.95
N GLY A 346 41.91 13.37 9.59
CA GLY A 346 42.45 12.28 10.40
C GLY A 346 41.60 11.02 10.43
N ALA A 347 41.71 10.23 11.48
CA ALA A 347 40.85 9.10 11.86
C ALA A 347 41.06 8.79 13.36
N GLY A 348 40.41 7.77 13.92
CA GLY A 348 40.65 7.39 15.33
C GLY A 348 42.12 7.01 15.59
N ASN A 349 42.79 7.73 16.50
CA ASN A 349 44.23 7.64 16.80
C ASN A 349 45.16 7.98 15.61
N ARG A 350 44.69 8.81 14.65
CA ARG A 350 45.41 9.19 13.43
C ARG A 350 45.20 10.67 13.12
N LEU A 351 46.25 11.47 13.24
CA LEU A 351 46.21 12.90 12.97
C LEU A 351 46.64 13.19 11.53
N SER A 352 45.81 13.92 10.79
CA SER A 352 46.24 14.59 9.57
C SER A 352 47.02 15.85 9.94
N VAL A 353 48.36 15.81 9.83
CA VAL A 353 49.23 16.88 10.34
C VAL A 353 49.77 17.78 9.24
N TYR A 354 49.76 19.08 9.52
CA TYR A 354 50.26 20.17 8.69
C TYR A 354 51.32 20.98 9.46
N VAL A 355 52.32 21.51 8.76
CA VAL A 355 53.46 22.26 9.33
C VAL A 355 53.57 23.66 8.72
N ARG A 356 53.94 24.68 9.51
CA ARG A 356 53.95 26.07 9.05
C ARG A 356 54.96 26.31 7.91
N ASN A 357 54.57 27.07 6.90
CA ASN A 357 55.36 27.45 5.74
C ASN A 357 56.57 28.29 6.17
N GLY A 358 57.76 27.93 5.70
CA GLY A 358 59.04 28.53 6.12
C GLY A 358 59.69 27.90 7.37
N THR A 359 59.03 26.91 8.00
CA THR A 359 59.72 26.06 8.99
C THR A 359 60.67 25.13 8.23
N ALA A 360 61.98 25.18 8.52
CA ALA A 360 62.93 24.24 7.94
C ALA A 360 62.51 22.81 8.32
N LEU A 361 61.94 22.07 7.35
CA LEU A 361 61.70 20.64 7.47
C LEU A 361 63.01 20.00 7.95
N PRO A 362 62.99 19.15 8.99
CA PRO A 362 64.15 18.35 9.30
C PRO A 362 64.46 17.51 8.06
N SER A 363 65.52 17.88 7.35
CA SER A 363 66.19 16.98 6.40
C SER A 363 66.69 15.79 7.22
N THR A 364 65.88 14.75 7.33
CA THR A 364 66.38 13.44 7.74
C THR A 364 67.12 12.83 6.56
N THR A 365 68.38 13.25 6.50
CA THR A 365 69.51 12.45 6.04
C THR A 365 69.25 10.97 6.29
N THR A 366 69.25 10.22 5.19
CA THR A 366 69.42 8.78 5.14
C THR A 366 70.70 8.41 5.88
N THR A 367 70.57 8.14 7.18
CA THR A 367 71.59 7.45 7.95
C THR A 367 71.27 5.98 7.87
N THR A 368 72.02 5.30 7.01
CA THR A 368 72.17 3.87 6.99
C THR A 368 72.67 3.38 8.35
N THR A 369 71.80 2.73 9.11
CA THR A 369 72.20 1.79 10.18
C THR A 369 71.48 0.48 9.99
N GLY A 370 72.23 -0.52 9.51
CA GLY A 370 72.23 -1.94 9.90
C GLY A 370 70.90 -2.72 9.96
N PRO A 371 70.85 -3.92 9.34
CA PRO A 371 69.69 -4.81 9.46
C PRO A 371 69.61 -5.39 10.87
N SER A 372 68.43 -5.39 11.49
CA SER A 372 68.18 -6.16 12.70
C SER A 372 66.94 -7.03 12.51
N GLY A 373 67.20 -8.28 12.09
CA GLY A 373 66.45 -9.47 12.49
C GLY A 373 64.98 -9.58 12.13
N THR A 374 64.67 -9.89 10.88
CA THR A 374 63.51 -10.72 10.55
C THR A 374 63.74 -12.13 11.09
N SER A 375 63.06 -12.51 12.19
CA SER A 375 62.83 -13.92 12.48
C SER A 375 61.49 -14.32 11.86
N THR A 376 61.52 -14.79 10.63
CA THR A 376 60.41 -15.54 10.04
C THR A 376 60.10 -16.71 10.97
N PRO A 377 58.84 -16.92 11.39
CA PRO A 377 58.47 -18.12 12.15
C PRO A 377 58.89 -19.37 11.36
N PRO A 378 59.31 -20.46 12.03
CA PRO A 378 59.64 -21.70 11.34
C PRO A 378 58.42 -22.17 10.52
N PRO A 379 58.63 -22.67 9.30
CA PRO A 379 57.53 -23.17 8.47
C PRO A 379 56.76 -24.25 9.24
N VAL A 380 55.44 -24.13 9.25
CA VAL A 380 54.54 -25.09 9.91
C VAL A 380 54.62 -26.39 9.15
N THR A 381 55.24 -27.41 9.73
CA THR A 381 55.39 -28.73 9.10
C THR A 381 54.22 -29.66 9.43
N GLY A 382 53.87 -30.53 8.49
CA GLY A 382 52.80 -31.54 8.68
C GLY A 382 51.37 -31.05 8.41
N ILE A 383 51.19 -29.81 7.95
CA ILE A 383 49.90 -29.31 7.43
C ILE A 383 49.55 -30.02 6.09
N PRO A 384 48.26 -30.11 5.73
CA PRO A 384 47.81 -30.75 4.48
C PRO A 384 48.51 -30.22 3.23
N ASP A 385 48.67 -31.08 2.21
CA ASP A 385 49.25 -30.68 0.93
C ASP A 385 48.47 -29.51 0.29
N GLY A 386 49.19 -28.47 -0.13
CA GLY A 386 48.62 -27.22 -0.67
C GLY A 386 48.30 -26.14 0.36
N TRP A 387 48.39 -26.44 1.66
CA TRP A 387 48.12 -25.47 2.73
C TRP A 387 49.38 -24.73 3.17
N SER A 388 49.22 -23.47 3.58
CA SER A 388 50.28 -22.67 4.19
C SER A 388 49.75 -21.81 5.33
N TYR A 389 50.64 -21.47 6.27
CA TYR A 389 50.35 -20.52 7.32
C TYR A 389 50.18 -19.10 6.73
N GLN A 390 49.09 -18.44 7.10
CA GLN A 390 48.69 -17.11 6.60
C GLN A 390 48.87 -16.01 7.66
N GLY A 391 49.54 -16.33 8.76
CA GLY A 391 49.85 -15.37 9.80
C GLY A 391 48.79 -15.23 10.89
N CYS A 392 48.98 -14.19 11.72
CA CYS A 392 48.11 -13.84 12.84
C CYS A 392 47.01 -12.85 12.43
N TRP A 393 45.76 -13.15 12.79
CA TRP A 393 44.58 -12.36 12.42
C TRP A 393 43.79 -11.94 13.64
N ILE A 394 43.16 -10.76 13.58
CA ILE A 394 42.25 -10.27 14.62
C ILE A 394 40.91 -10.98 14.46
N ASP A 395 40.46 -11.66 15.52
CA ASP A 395 39.17 -12.36 15.57
C ASP A 395 38.25 -11.67 16.59
N GLY A 396 36.96 -11.52 16.27
CA GLY A 396 35.98 -10.93 17.19
C GLY A 396 35.76 -9.42 17.07
N ARG A 397 36.54 -8.68 16.26
CA ARG A 397 36.37 -7.21 16.08
C ARG A 397 34.97 -6.83 15.57
N ASN A 398 34.49 -7.53 14.53
CA ASN A 398 33.14 -7.37 13.99
C ASN A 398 32.38 -8.71 13.97
N GLY A 399 32.79 -9.65 14.84
CA GLY A 399 32.34 -11.05 14.83
C GLY A 399 33.46 -12.04 14.53
N ARG A 400 33.14 -13.34 14.56
CA ARG A 400 34.09 -14.43 14.30
C ARG A 400 34.53 -14.41 12.84
N ILE A 401 35.83 -14.49 12.58
CA ILE A 401 36.36 -14.50 11.21
C ILE A 401 36.26 -15.89 10.56
N LEU A 402 36.10 -16.95 11.36
CA LEU A 402 35.78 -18.31 10.90
C LEU A 402 34.52 -18.83 11.63
N PRO A 403 33.44 -19.19 10.91
CA PRO A 403 32.12 -19.42 11.51
C PRO A 403 31.97 -20.77 12.22
N HIS A 404 32.80 -21.79 11.92
CA HIS A 404 32.60 -23.15 12.43
C HIS A 404 33.63 -23.53 13.49
N GLN A 405 33.28 -23.40 14.77
CA GLN A 405 34.11 -23.91 15.87
C GLN A 405 34.01 -25.45 15.98
N LEU A 406 35.15 -26.13 16.01
CA LEU A 406 35.23 -27.54 16.37
C LEU A 406 35.36 -27.69 17.90
N VAL A 407 35.09 -28.89 18.41
CA VAL A 407 35.33 -29.21 19.82
C VAL A 407 36.79 -28.93 20.20
N ASP A 408 36.97 -28.18 21.28
CA ASP A 408 38.26 -27.80 21.86
C ASP A 408 39.10 -29.05 22.16
N SER A 409 40.41 -28.98 21.88
CA SER A 409 41.33 -30.11 21.98
C SER A 409 42.52 -29.80 22.90
N PRO A 410 42.83 -30.66 23.89
CA PRO A 410 44.03 -30.50 24.72
C PRO A 410 45.31 -30.82 23.95
N THR A 411 45.22 -31.38 22.74
CA THR A 411 46.36 -31.60 21.85
C THR A 411 46.36 -30.64 20.66
N ASN A 412 45.53 -29.58 20.69
CA ASN A 412 45.40 -28.66 19.57
C ASN A 412 46.76 -28.14 19.09
N SER A 413 46.88 -28.04 17.77
CA SER A 413 48.02 -27.46 17.07
C SER A 413 47.52 -26.92 15.73
N GLN A 414 48.26 -26.02 15.10
CA GLN A 414 47.90 -25.51 13.77
C GLN A 414 47.76 -26.67 12.78
N THR A 415 48.65 -27.66 12.89
CA THR A 415 48.63 -28.89 12.08
C THR A 415 47.42 -29.77 12.35
N GLU A 416 47.10 -30.05 13.62
CA GLU A 416 45.93 -30.87 13.99
C GLU A 416 44.63 -30.18 13.54
N CYS A 417 44.51 -28.87 13.76
CA CYS A 417 43.34 -28.10 13.37
C CYS A 417 43.14 -28.09 11.85
N ALA A 418 44.20 -27.86 11.06
CA ALA A 418 44.14 -27.91 9.60
C ALA A 418 43.69 -29.29 9.08
N ASN A 419 44.24 -30.39 9.63
CA ASN A 419 43.84 -31.74 9.24
C ASN A 419 42.37 -32.05 9.56
N ARG A 420 41.88 -31.58 10.72
CA ARG A 420 40.47 -31.74 11.10
C ARG A 420 39.53 -30.93 10.21
N CYS A 421 39.90 -29.70 9.86
CA CYS A 421 39.11 -28.86 8.95
C CYS A 421 39.07 -29.43 7.52
N VAL A 422 40.20 -29.95 7.01
CA VAL A 422 40.24 -30.69 5.72
C VAL A 422 39.33 -31.91 5.74
N GLY A 423 39.32 -32.68 6.84
CA GLY A 423 38.45 -33.84 6.99
C GLY A 423 36.95 -33.51 6.96
N LEU A 424 36.58 -32.24 7.15
CA LEU A 424 35.21 -31.72 7.08
C LEU A 424 34.94 -30.93 5.78
N GLY A 425 35.91 -30.87 4.86
CA GLY A 425 35.77 -30.22 3.56
C GLY A 425 36.03 -28.71 3.53
N TYR A 426 36.60 -28.13 4.58
CA TYR A 426 36.93 -26.70 4.63
C TYR A 426 38.31 -26.39 4.04
N THR A 427 38.49 -25.18 3.51
CA THR A 427 39.77 -24.70 2.92
C THR A 427 40.60 -23.82 3.85
N ILE A 428 40.06 -23.42 4.99
CA ILE A 428 40.73 -22.59 6.01
C ILE A 428 40.52 -23.21 7.40
N SER A 429 41.57 -23.13 8.21
CA SER A 429 41.57 -23.46 9.63
C SER A 429 42.18 -22.33 10.44
N GLY A 430 41.71 -22.16 11.67
CA GLY A 430 42.20 -21.13 12.58
C GLY A 430 42.28 -21.65 14.00
N THR A 431 43.41 -21.41 14.66
CA THR A 431 43.61 -21.78 16.06
C THR A 431 43.60 -20.55 16.95
N GLN A 432 42.87 -20.62 18.07
CA GLN A 432 42.71 -19.51 19.01
C GLN A 432 42.75 -20.01 20.45
N TYR A 433 43.23 -19.14 21.34
CA TYR A 433 43.22 -19.34 22.80
C TYR A 433 43.74 -20.73 23.23
N SER A 434 44.83 -21.18 22.60
CA SER A 434 45.50 -22.47 22.84
C SER A 434 44.72 -23.70 22.31
N GLN A 435 43.51 -23.96 22.81
CA GLN A 435 42.80 -25.23 22.61
C GLN A 435 41.71 -25.19 21.53
N GLN A 436 41.35 -24.00 21.04
CA GLN A 436 40.21 -23.84 20.13
C GLN A 436 40.65 -23.96 18.67
N CYS A 437 39.78 -24.57 17.86
CA CYS A 437 39.97 -24.75 16.43
C CYS A 437 38.70 -24.35 15.68
N PHE A 438 38.85 -23.53 14.64
CA PHE A 438 37.78 -23.01 13.80
C PHE A 438 38.04 -23.35 12.34
N CYS A 439 36.99 -23.59 11.58
CA CYS A 439 37.05 -23.89 10.16
C CYS A 439 36.17 -22.94 9.35
N GLY A 440 36.52 -22.75 8.08
CA GLY A 440 35.72 -21.98 7.12
C GLY A 440 36.30 -22.07 5.72
N ASN A 441 35.65 -21.41 4.77
CA ASN A 441 36.11 -21.34 3.37
C ASN A 441 36.52 -19.92 2.94
N ALA A 442 36.30 -18.93 3.80
CA ALA A 442 36.72 -17.53 3.67
C ALA A 442 36.92 -16.93 5.06
N LEU A 443 37.59 -15.79 5.15
CA LEU A 443 37.69 -14.98 6.36
C LEU A 443 36.60 -13.91 6.34
N TYR A 444 35.74 -13.87 7.36
CA TYR A 444 34.59 -12.97 7.43
C TYR A 444 34.83 -11.77 8.35
N ASN A 445 33.87 -10.84 8.41
CA ASN A 445 33.81 -9.78 9.41
C ASN A 445 34.98 -8.77 9.36
N GLY A 446 35.53 -8.54 8.17
CA GLY A 446 36.65 -7.63 7.99
C GLY A 446 37.89 -8.10 8.72
N ALA A 447 38.20 -9.39 8.57
CA ALA A 447 39.40 -10.01 9.12
C ALA A 447 40.62 -9.16 8.76
N GLU A 448 41.39 -8.76 9.77
CA GLU A 448 42.59 -7.94 9.58
C GLU A 448 43.79 -8.72 10.12
N GLN A 449 44.82 -8.85 9.28
CA GLN A 449 46.09 -9.42 9.70
C GLN A 449 46.80 -8.45 10.67
N THR A 450 47.36 -8.98 11.75
CA THR A 450 48.11 -8.20 12.75
C THR A 450 49.53 -8.75 12.91
N LEU A 451 50.30 -8.17 13.84
CA LEU A 451 51.65 -8.63 14.16
C LEU A 451 51.63 -10.09 14.64
N GLU A 452 52.57 -10.90 14.15
CA GLU A 452 52.76 -12.30 14.59
C GLU A 452 52.91 -12.43 16.11
N SER A 453 53.48 -11.40 16.76
CA SER A 453 53.62 -11.35 18.21
C SER A 453 52.29 -11.34 18.97
N ASP A 454 51.18 -10.96 18.32
CA ASP A 454 49.87 -10.92 18.95
C ASP A 454 49.28 -12.33 19.13
N CYS A 455 49.63 -13.27 18.24
CA CYS A 455 49.33 -14.69 18.37
C CYS A 455 50.38 -15.35 19.26
N SER A 456 50.39 -14.97 20.54
CA SER A 456 51.48 -15.30 21.46
C SER A 456 51.34 -16.65 22.16
N THR A 457 50.14 -17.25 22.13
CA THR A 457 49.80 -18.46 22.90
C THR A 457 50.39 -19.71 22.26
N ASN A 458 51.09 -20.54 23.03
CA ASN A 458 51.61 -21.82 22.53
C ASN A 458 50.48 -22.83 22.30
N CYS A 459 50.58 -23.60 21.22
CA CYS A 459 49.74 -24.76 20.99
C CYS A 459 50.12 -25.89 21.96
N PRO A 460 49.16 -26.55 22.63
CA PRO A 460 49.46 -27.61 23.58
C PRO A 460 49.95 -28.91 22.93
N GLY A 461 49.52 -29.22 21.69
CA GLY A 461 50.02 -30.38 20.95
C GLY A 461 51.35 -30.17 20.24
N ASN A 462 51.76 -28.92 20.05
CA ASN A 462 53.08 -28.58 19.50
C ASN A 462 53.54 -27.20 20.00
N PRO A 463 54.34 -27.15 21.08
CA PRO A 463 54.79 -25.89 21.66
C PRO A 463 55.63 -24.98 20.75
N ALA A 464 56.11 -25.50 19.61
CA ALA A 464 56.79 -24.72 18.59
C ALA A 464 55.84 -23.92 17.69
N GLN A 465 54.53 -24.18 17.75
CA GLN A 465 53.48 -23.47 17.02
C GLN A 465 52.71 -22.52 17.95
N LYS A 466 52.12 -21.50 17.35
CA LYS A 466 51.27 -20.52 18.03
C LYS A 466 49.79 -20.76 17.72
N CYS A 467 48.96 -20.84 18.76
CA CYS A 467 47.52 -21.11 18.64
C CYS A 467 46.74 -19.85 19.04
N GLY A 468 47.03 -18.75 18.34
CA GLY A 468 46.36 -17.46 18.56
C GLY A 468 46.60 -16.83 19.93
N ALA A 469 45.63 -16.04 20.39
CA ALA A 469 45.50 -15.43 21.72
C ALA A 469 44.05 -14.98 21.94
N GLY A 470 43.74 -14.24 23.01
CA GLY A 470 42.41 -13.61 23.15
C GLY A 470 42.14 -12.70 21.96
N ASP A 471 41.02 -12.91 21.25
CA ASP A 471 40.64 -12.17 20.03
C ASP A 471 41.69 -12.22 18.90
N ARG A 472 42.55 -13.26 18.87
CA ARG A 472 43.58 -13.46 17.83
C ARG A 472 43.60 -14.89 17.34
N MET A 473 43.58 -15.10 16.02
CA MET A 473 43.55 -16.42 15.41
C MET A 473 44.78 -16.64 14.52
N SER A 474 45.46 -17.76 14.69
CA SER A 474 46.55 -18.21 13.81
C SER A 474 45.94 -19.00 12.65
N ILE A 475 46.01 -18.46 11.42
CA ILE A 475 45.31 -18.98 10.24
C ILE A 475 46.22 -19.86 9.39
N VAL A 476 45.71 -21.02 8.96
CA VAL A 476 46.31 -21.89 7.94
C VAL A 476 45.25 -22.17 6.88
N SER A 477 45.59 -22.04 5.60
CA SER A 477 44.64 -22.23 4.49
C SER A 477 45.28 -22.83 3.25
N ASN A 478 44.44 -23.39 2.38
CA ASN A 478 44.79 -23.80 1.02
C ASN A 478 44.84 -22.58 0.07
N GLY A 479 46.03 -22.04 -0.17
CA GLY A 479 46.21 -20.79 -0.91
C GLY A 479 45.81 -19.54 -0.10
N THR A 480 45.86 -18.37 -0.73
CA THR A 480 45.50 -17.09 -0.07
C THR A 480 44.00 -17.09 0.29
N PRO A 481 43.62 -16.87 1.55
CA PRO A 481 42.23 -16.75 1.96
C PRO A 481 41.48 -15.66 1.19
N GLU A 482 40.23 -15.93 0.80
CA GLU A 482 39.31 -14.88 0.38
C GLU A 482 38.78 -14.16 1.64
N GLU A 483 38.73 -12.83 1.59
CA GLU A 483 38.34 -11.97 2.72
C GLU A 483 37.04 -11.23 2.40
N TYR A 484 36.08 -11.30 3.32
CA TYR A 484 34.82 -10.56 3.26
C TYR A 484 34.78 -9.46 4.32
N ALA A 485 34.38 -8.26 3.89
CA ALA A 485 34.07 -7.15 4.78
C ALA A 485 32.92 -7.52 5.73
N PRO A 486 32.74 -6.80 6.86
CA PRO A 486 31.57 -6.97 7.70
C PRO A 486 30.28 -6.76 6.88
N PRO A 487 29.21 -7.51 7.16
CA PRO A 487 27.92 -7.29 6.53
C PRO A 487 27.50 -5.82 6.72
N ALA A 488 27.03 -5.19 5.65
CA ALA A 488 26.58 -3.79 5.66
C ALA A 488 25.24 -3.64 4.94
N PRO A 489 24.49 -2.55 5.14
CA PRO A 489 23.31 -2.29 4.33
C PRO A 489 23.66 -2.26 2.84
N GLN A 490 22.86 -2.94 2.00
CA GLN A 490 23.11 -2.95 0.56
C GLN A 490 22.64 -1.62 -0.04
N VAL A 491 23.54 -0.65 -0.17
CA VAL A 491 23.23 0.68 -0.74
C VAL A 491 23.56 0.81 -2.23
N ARG A 492 24.16 -0.22 -2.84
CA ARG A 492 24.55 -0.27 -4.26
C ARG A 492 24.10 -1.58 -4.89
N GLY A 493 23.94 -1.56 -6.23
CA GLY A 493 23.47 -2.73 -6.97
C GLY A 493 22.04 -3.13 -6.62
N LEU A 494 21.23 -2.17 -6.14
CA LEU A 494 19.81 -2.36 -5.91
C LEU A 494 19.04 -2.37 -7.24
N ASN A 495 18.06 -3.25 -7.38
CA ASN A 495 17.27 -3.40 -8.60
C ASN A 495 16.16 -2.34 -8.69
N GLY A 496 16.47 -1.19 -9.29
CA GLY A 496 15.55 -0.07 -9.47
C GLY A 496 15.84 1.08 -8.49
N SER A 497 14.88 1.98 -8.33
CA SER A 497 15.03 3.20 -7.52
C SER A 497 14.77 2.95 -6.03
N TRP A 498 15.37 1.90 -5.47
CA TRP A 498 15.28 1.63 -4.04
C TRP A 498 16.39 2.38 -3.30
N GLU A 499 16.04 2.97 -2.16
CA GLU A 499 16.96 3.64 -1.26
C GLU A 499 16.84 3.04 0.13
N TYR A 500 17.99 2.72 0.72
CA TYR A 500 18.08 2.28 2.10
C TYR A 500 17.70 3.40 3.08
N GLN A 501 16.93 3.08 4.13
CA GLN A 501 16.35 4.06 5.04
C GLN A 501 16.80 3.92 6.49
N GLY A 502 17.38 2.76 6.84
CA GLY A 502 17.89 2.51 8.18
C GLY A 502 17.26 1.30 8.86
N CYS A 503 17.66 1.10 10.12
CA CYS A 503 17.12 0.09 11.02
C CYS A 503 15.82 0.57 11.69
N VAL A 504 14.73 -0.20 11.61
CA VAL A 504 13.41 0.17 12.15
C VAL A 504 12.91 -0.92 13.10
N GLU A 505 12.23 -0.54 14.18
CA GLU A 505 11.56 -1.49 15.07
C GLU A 505 10.48 -2.30 14.33
N ASP A 506 10.33 -3.57 14.71
CA ASP A 506 9.22 -4.40 14.27
C ASP A 506 8.61 -5.16 15.43
N ASN A 507 7.40 -5.67 15.22
CA ASN A 507 6.64 -6.45 16.20
C ASN A 507 6.45 -5.71 17.55
N LEU A 508 6.19 -4.40 17.50
CA LEU A 508 5.95 -3.59 18.68
C LEU A 508 4.57 -3.91 19.26
N ASN A 509 4.51 -4.44 20.47
CA ASN A 509 3.26 -4.87 21.12
C ASN A 509 2.46 -5.85 20.23
N ASP A 510 3.15 -6.85 19.67
CA ASP A 510 2.57 -7.84 18.74
C ASP A 510 1.99 -7.24 17.45
N LYS A 511 2.42 -6.03 17.10
CA LYS A 511 2.03 -5.34 15.86
C LYS A 511 3.23 -5.23 14.91
N ARG A 512 3.11 -5.87 13.76
CA ARG A 512 4.09 -5.76 12.67
C ARG A 512 4.06 -4.37 12.04
N THR A 513 5.24 -3.86 11.72
CA THR A 513 5.48 -2.60 11.02
C THR A 513 5.01 -2.68 9.58
N PHE A 514 5.38 -3.73 8.87
CA PHE A 514 4.88 -4.05 7.54
C PHE A 514 4.09 -5.36 7.60
N TYR A 515 2.87 -5.35 7.07
CA TYR A 515 1.91 -6.44 7.26
C TYR A 515 2.37 -7.76 6.60
N TRP A 516 2.88 -7.67 5.38
CA TRP A 516 3.13 -8.86 4.58
C TRP A 516 4.49 -9.47 4.85
N GLN A 517 4.51 -10.58 5.57
CA GLN A 517 5.72 -11.36 5.81
C GLN A 517 5.90 -12.45 4.74
N LEU A 518 7.12 -12.55 4.22
CA LEU A 518 7.62 -13.55 3.31
C LEU A 518 8.84 -14.23 3.93
N HIS A 519 9.08 -15.49 3.59
CA HIS A 519 10.19 -16.27 4.09
C HIS A 519 10.99 -16.89 2.93
N PHE A 520 12.29 -16.62 2.88
CA PHE A 520 13.21 -17.09 1.82
C PHE A 520 14.37 -17.89 2.41
N PRO A 521 14.11 -19.16 2.80
CA PRO A 521 15.06 -19.96 3.54
C PRO A 521 16.32 -20.22 2.72
N ASN A 522 17.49 -19.94 3.30
CA ASN A 522 18.83 -20.14 2.73
C ASN A 522 19.19 -19.33 1.47
N ILE A 523 18.28 -18.52 0.93
CA ILE A 523 18.51 -17.80 -0.34
C ILE A 523 18.23 -16.30 -0.27
N MET A 524 17.76 -15.78 0.86
CA MET A 524 17.40 -14.37 1.00
C MET A 524 18.53 -13.41 0.61
N THR A 525 18.19 -12.45 -0.24
CA THR A 525 19.01 -11.26 -0.54
C THR A 525 18.13 -10.01 -0.52
N PRO A 526 18.69 -8.80 -0.29
CA PRO A 526 17.92 -7.56 -0.35
C PRO A 526 17.16 -7.42 -1.67
N ASN A 527 17.81 -7.64 -2.81
CA ASN A 527 17.16 -7.54 -4.12
C ASN A 527 15.97 -8.51 -4.31
N MET A 528 15.99 -9.70 -3.71
CA MET A 528 14.85 -10.62 -3.80
C MET A 528 13.61 -10.04 -3.10
N CYS A 529 13.79 -9.52 -1.89
CA CYS A 529 12.72 -8.86 -1.15
C CYS A 529 12.19 -7.63 -1.91
N LEU A 530 13.09 -6.75 -2.33
CA LEU A 530 12.76 -5.50 -3.01
C LEU A 530 12.02 -5.72 -4.34
N ASN A 531 12.46 -6.70 -5.13
CA ASN A 531 11.79 -7.01 -6.40
C ASN A 531 10.37 -7.54 -6.15
N ARG A 532 10.19 -8.40 -5.14
CA ARG A 532 8.90 -8.97 -4.81
C ARG A 532 7.92 -7.94 -4.25
N CYS A 533 8.37 -7.05 -3.36
CA CYS A 533 7.53 -5.95 -2.89
C CYS A 533 7.13 -5.00 -4.03
N ARG A 534 8.08 -4.65 -4.92
CA ARG A 534 7.80 -3.80 -6.08
C ARG A 534 6.78 -4.44 -7.03
N GLU A 535 6.92 -5.73 -7.30
CA GLU A 535 6.00 -6.47 -8.19
C GLU A 535 4.54 -6.33 -7.75
N PHE A 536 4.28 -6.30 -6.44
CA PHE A 536 2.94 -6.13 -5.87
C PHE A 536 2.57 -4.67 -5.54
N GLY A 537 3.42 -3.71 -5.94
CA GLY A 537 3.16 -2.28 -5.74
C GLY A 537 3.39 -1.77 -4.33
N TYR A 538 4.21 -2.43 -3.51
CA TYR A 538 4.61 -1.97 -2.18
C TYR A 538 5.84 -1.06 -2.26
N ALA A 539 5.72 0.16 -1.74
CA ALA A 539 6.78 1.17 -1.82
C ALA A 539 7.80 1.08 -0.67
N ALA A 540 7.60 0.18 0.28
CA ALA A 540 8.56 -0.14 1.33
C ALA A 540 8.80 -1.64 1.45
N ALA A 541 10.05 -1.99 1.75
CA ALA A 541 10.47 -3.34 2.07
C ALA A 541 11.32 -3.32 3.34
N GLY A 542 11.13 -4.30 4.21
CA GLY A 542 11.95 -4.52 5.41
C GLY A 542 12.49 -5.95 5.41
N LEU A 543 13.74 -6.15 5.84
CA LEU A 543 14.32 -7.48 5.99
C LEU A 543 14.60 -7.77 7.46
N GLU A 544 14.30 -8.99 7.90
CA GLU A 544 14.44 -9.44 9.29
C GLU A 544 15.08 -10.84 9.37
N TYR A 545 15.75 -11.14 10.49
CA TYR A 545 16.30 -12.45 10.83
C TYR A 545 17.20 -13.13 9.77
N GLY A 546 17.72 -12.38 8.80
CA GLY A 546 18.56 -12.95 7.74
C GLY A 546 17.79 -13.61 6.59
N GLU A 547 16.52 -13.99 6.80
CA GLU A 547 15.74 -14.83 5.87
C GLU A 547 14.27 -14.41 5.71
N GLU A 548 13.84 -13.34 6.36
CA GLU A 548 12.47 -12.82 6.27
C GLU A 548 12.43 -11.48 5.52
N CYS A 549 11.37 -11.29 4.74
CA CYS A 549 11.11 -10.08 3.98
C CYS A 549 9.71 -9.61 4.30
N TYR A 550 9.56 -8.31 4.45
CA TYR A 550 8.31 -7.67 4.81
C TYR A 550 7.97 -6.58 3.81
N CYS A 551 6.77 -6.61 3.23
CA CYS A 551 6.31 -5.61 2.27
C CYS A 551 5.23 -4.71 2.86
N GLY A 552 5.33 -3.41 2.60
CA GLY A 552 4.39 -2.39 3.06
C GLY A 552 4.63 -1.05 2.37
N ASP A 553 4.23 0.03 3.03
CA ASP A 553 4.47 1.40 2.60
C ASP A 553 5.10 2.22 3.73
N PRO A 554 5.83 3.30 3.39
CA PRO A 554 6.48 4.14 4.39
C PRO A 554 5.55 4.61 5.53
N PRO A 555 4.27 5.00 5.29
CA PRO A 555 3.34 5.39 6.36
C PRO A 555 3.03 4.27 7.38
N ASN A 556 3.29 3.00 7.06
CA ASN A 556 3.03 1.91 7.98
C ASN A 556 3.95 1.95 9.21
N ILE A 557 5.16 2.53 9.10
CA ILE A 557 6.06 2.74 10.26
C ILE A 557 5.38 3.58 11.32
N ALA A 558 4.88 4.76 10.94
CA ALA A 558 4.14 5.64 11.84
C ALA A 558 2.84 4.97 12.34
N THR A 559 2.11 4.29 11.45
CA THR A 559 0.86 3.58 11.81
C THR A 559 1.10 2.47 12.83
N ALA A 560 2.23 1.77 12.76
CA ALA A 560 2.63 0.75 13.73
C ALA A 560 3.17 1.34 15.03
N GLY A 561 3.54 2.63 15.06
CA GLY A 561 4.23 3.25 16.18
C GLY A 561 5.72 2.89 16.22
N ALA A 562 6.27 2.40 15.12
CA ALA A 562 7.67 2.00 15.01
C ALA A 562 8.60 3.19 14.85
N THR A 563 9.79 3.08 15.46
CA THR A 563 10.82 4.11 15.40
C THR A 563 12.12 3.59 14.81
N PHE A 564 12.97 4.49 14.33
CA PHE A 564 14.32 4.15 13.85
C PHE A 564 15.24 3.82 15.03
N ARG A 565 16.14 2.86 14.80
CA ARG A 565 17.06 2.30 15.79
C ARG A 565 18.51 2.43 15.33
N PRO A 566 19.48 2.37 16.26
CA PRO A 566 20.88 2.26 15.91
C PRO A 566 21.12 1.09 14.95
N GLU A 567 21.96 1.30 13.93
CA GLU A 567 22.25 0.28 12.91
C GLU A 567 22.83 -1.02 13.46
N THR A 568 23.49 -0.95 14.61
CA THR A 568 24.01 -2.11 15.33
C THR A 568 22.91 -3.09 15.75
N GLU A 569 21.66 -2.64 15.84
CA GLU A 569 20.52 -3.52 16.14
C GLU A 569 20.06 -4.33 14.90
N CYS A 570 20.45 -3.95 13.68
CA CYS A 570 20.17 -4.64 12.42
C CYS A 570 21.40 -5.39 11.86
N ALA A 571 22.13 -6.11 12.73
CA ALA A 571 23.43 -6.70 12.37
C ALA A 571 23.37 -8.17 11.86
N ILE A 572 22.19 -8.73 11.57
CA ILE A 572 22.07 -10.11 11.08
C ILE A 572 22.34 -10.14 9.57
N PRO A 573 23.31 -10.94 9.08
CA PRO A 573 23.59 -11.05 7.65
C PRO A 573 22.48 -11.80 6.91
N CYS A 574 22.28 -11.47 5.64
CA CYS A 574 21.38 -12.21 4.76
C CYS A 574 21.93 -13.60 4.45
N VAL A 575 21.10 -14.64 4.54
CA VAL A 575 21.54 -16.03 4.31
C VAL A 575 21.98 -16.29 2.86
N GLY A 576 21.41 -15.59 1.88
CA GLY A 576 21.78 -15.67 0.46
C GLY A 576 22.81 -14.63 0.01
N ASN A 577 23.21 -13.70 0.89
CA ASN A 577 24.25 -12.70 0.64
C ASN A 577 24.88 -12.26 1.97
N SER A 578 25.92 -12.97 2.40
CA SER A 578 26.60 -12.71 3.68
C SER A 578 27.28 -11.34 3.77
N SER A 579 27.42 -10.61 2.66
CA SER A 579 27.95 -9.24 2.65
C SER A 579 26.88 -8.17 2.91
N ALA A 580 25.59 -8.54 2.91
CA ALA A 580 24.48 -7.63 3.18
C ALA A 580 23.82 -7.94 4.54
N ILE A 581 23.34 -6.92 5.24
CA ILE A 581 22.46 -7.11 6.41
C ILE A 581 20.99 -7.29 6.01
N CYS A 582 20.31 -8.15 6.75
CA CYS A 582 18.90 -8.50 6.63
C CYS A 582 18.24 -8.44 8.02
N GLY A 583 18.35 -7.28 8.66
CA GLY A 583 17.68 -6.95 9.91
C GLY A 583 18.36 -7.46 11.17
N GLY A 584 17.56 -7.60 12.21
CA GLY A 584 17.96 -8.02 13.56
C GLY A 584 16.78 -8.64 14.30
N LEU A 585 16.92 -8.83 15.61
CA LEU A 585 15.83 -9.37 16.44
C LEU A 585 14.72 -8.31 16.58
N SER A 586 13.57 -8.48 15.93
CA SER A 586 12.49 -7.47 15.92
C SER A 586 12.97 -6.14 15.31
N ARG A 587 13.82 -6.23 14.29
CA ARG A 587 14.45 -5.07 13.63
C ARG A 587 14.52 -5.26 12.13
N LEU A 588 13.90 -4.34 11.40
CA LEU A 588 13.88 -4.34 9.94
C LEU A 588 15.04 -3.49 9.40
N THR A 589 15.86 -4.07 8.53
CA THR A 589 16.64 -3.28 7.57
C THR A 589 15.69 -2.79 6.49
N THR A 590 15.40 -1.49 6.45
CA THR A 590 14.33 -0.93 5.59
C THR A 590 14.84 -0.22 4.34
N TYR A 591 14.05 -0.32 3.27
CA TYR A 591 14.29 0.31 1.97
C TYR A 591 12.98 0.91 1.45
N PHE A 592 13.02 2.13 0.91
CA PHE A 592 11.87 2.77 0.24
C PHE A 592 12.13 2.99 -1.24
N TRP A 593 11.06 2.92 -2.02
CA TRP A 593 11.08 3.25 -3.43
C TRP A 593 11.03 4.78 -3.62
N THR A 594 11.97 5.32 -4.40
CA THR A 594 12.08 6.76 -4.71
C THR A 594 11.94 7.07 -6.20
N GLY A 595 11.62 6.06 -7.02
CA GLY A 595 11.34 6.23 -8.44
C GLY A 595 9.93 6.76 -8.72
N GLU A 596 9.47 6.62 -9.96
CA GLU A 596 8.08 6.90 -10.32
C GLU A 596 7.12 6.10 -9.41
N PRO A 597 6.03 6.71 -8.91
CA PRO A 597 5.11 6.05 -8.02
C PRO A 597 4.62 4.71 -8.58
N LEU A 598 4.73 3.65 -7.78
CA LEU A 598 4.26 2.31 -8.17
C LEU A 598 2.74 2.23 -8.35
N TYR A 599 2.02 3.21 -7.79
CA TYR A 599 0.59 3.41 -7.93
C TYR A 599 0.25 4.88 -7.62
N SER A 600 -0.91 5.32 -8.11
CA SER A 600 -1.51 6.60 -7.76
C SER A 600 -3.01 6.42 -7.62
N TRP A 601 -3.54 6.88 -6.48
CA TRP A 601 -4.97 6.88 -6.22
C TRP A 601 -5.47 8.32 -6.08
N ASP A 602 -6.59 8.60 -6.72
CA ASP A 602 -7.28 9.89 -6.60
C ASP A 602 -8.27 9.86 -5.42
N PHE A 603 -8.32 10.95 -4.64
CA PHE A 603 -9.23 11.10 -3.48
C PHE A 603 -10.09 12.38 -3.61
N PRO A 604 -11.00 12.45 -4.60
CA PRO A 604 -11.85 13.61 -4.79
C PRO A 604 -12.70 13.90 -3.55
N GLN A 605 -12.87 15.19 -3.23
CA GLN A 605 -13.71 15.68 -2.13
C GLN A 605 -14.93 16.48 -2.63
N ASP A 606 -15.22 16.38 -3.94
CA ASP A 606 -16.33 17.04 -4.62
C ASP A 606 -17.23 16.01 -5.33
N TYR A 607 -18.05 16.46 -6.28
CA TYR A 607 -18.97 15.59 -7.03
C TYR A 607 -18.28 14.38 -7.70
N ARG A 608 -16.97 14.47 -7.95
CA ARG A 608 -16.17 13.37 -8.53
C ARG A 608 -16.03 12.18 -7.60
N ALA A 609 -16.31 12.33 -6.31
CA ALA A 609 -16.38 11.20 -5.37
C ALA A 609 -17.64 10.34 -5.57
N GLY A 610 -18.62 10.80 -6.35
CA GLY A 610 -19.95 10.19 -6.37
C GLY A 610 -20.69 10.39 -5.05
N GLN A 611 -21.81 9.70 -4.87
CA GLN A 611 -22.61 9.83 -3.64
C GLN A 611 -23.41 8.55 -3.35
N TYR A 612 -23.34 8.06 -2.11
CA TYR A 612 -24.32 7.10 -1.60
C TYR A 612 -25.62 7.80 -1.21
N GLN A 613 -26.75 7.24 -1.63
CA GLN A 613 -28.09 7.72 -1.26
C GLN A 613 -28.95 6.55 -0.78
N PHE A 614 -29.60 6.73 0.37
CA PHE A 614 -30.66 5.81 0.77
C PHE A 614 -31.78 5.81 -0.27
N PHE A 615 -32.14 4.62 -0.74
CA PHE A 615 -33.11 4.45 -1.81
C PHE A 615 -34.49 4.07 -1.26
N ALA A 616 -34.58 2.96 -0.54
CA ALA A 616 -35.79 2.42 0.06
C ALA A 616 -35.46 1.42 1.17
N ASN A 617 -36.43 1.13 2.04
CA ASN A 617 -36.37 -0.07 2.88
C ASN A 617 -36.81 -1.28 2.04
N GLY A 618 -36.05 -2.36 2.10
CA GLY A 618 -36.40 -3.63 1.49
C GLY A 618 -37.38 -4.44 2.35
N VAL A 619 -37.96 -5.46 1.73
CA VAL A 619 -38.89 -6.41 2.35
C VAL A 619 -38.22 -7.73 2.73
N ASN A 620 -37.04 -8.00 2.18
CA ASN A 620 -36.16 -9.14 2.47
C ASN A 620 -34.68 -8.73 2.30
N VAL A 621 -33.78 -9.66 2.53
CA VAL A 621 -32.35 -9.53 2.18
C VAL A 621 -32.12 -10.23 0.84
N PRO A 622 -32.01 -9.51 -0.29
CA PRO A 622 -31.81 -10.14 -1.58
C PRO A 622 -30.40 -10.70 -1.71
N LEU A 623 -30.30 -11.97 -2.11
CA LEU A 623 -29.05 -12.70 -2.32
C LEU A 623 -28.72 -12.83 -3.81
N ILE A 624 -29.72 -12.61 -4.67
CA ILE A 624 -29.55 -12.45 -6.11
C ILE A 624 -30.37 -11.22 -6.52
N THR A 625 -29.74 -10.31 -7.25
CA THR A 625 -30.35 -9.07 -7.72
C THR A 625 -30.20 -8.94 -9.24
N GLN A 626 -31.31 -8.68 -9.95
CA GLN A 626 -31.32 -8.61 -11.40
C GLN A 626 -32.36 -7.60 -11.91
N GLU A 627 -31.95 -6.61 -12.71
CA GLU A 627 -32.90 -5.72 -13.40
C GLU A 627 -33.58 -6.48 -14.55
N THR A 628 -34.89 -6.31 -14.69
CA THR A 628 -35.69 -6.89 -15.76
C THR A 628 -35.66 -5.97 -16.99
N ILE A 629 -36.03 -6.50 -18.15
CA ILE A 629 -36.14 -5.69 -19.37
C ILE A 629 -37.22 -4.58 -19.30
N THR A 630 -38.08 -4.62 -18.27
CA THR A 630 -39.10 -3.59 -18.00
C THR A 630 -38.58 -2.44 -17.13
N GLY A 631 -37.35 -2.53 -16.61
CA GLY A 631 -36.74 -1.54 -15.70
C GLY A 631 -37.15 -1.70 -14.23
N LYS A 632 -37.73 -2.86 -13.89
CA LYS A 632 -37.98 -3.27 -12.50
C LYS A 632 -36.86 -4.17 -12.04
N VAL A 633 -36.81 -4.49 -10.75
CA VAL A 633 -35.72 -5.30 -10.19
C VAL A 633 -36.29 -6.52 -9.48
N SER A 634 -35.78 -7.70 -9.82
CA SER A 634 -36.06 -8.93 -9.10
C SER A 634 -35.10 -9.06 -7.93
N PHE A 635 -35.64 -9.18 -6.73
CA PHE A 635 -34.94 -9.44 -5.48
C PHE A 635 -35.26 -10.86 -5.03
N ILE A 636 -34.26 -11.74 -5.10
CA ILE A 636 -34.42 -13.17 -4.89
C ILE A 636 -33.62 -13.53 -3.64
N SER A 637 -34.27 -14.15 -2.65
CA SER A 637 -33.66 -14.68 -1.43
C SER A 637 -34.02 -16.16 -1.23
N LYS A 638 -33.72 -16.71 -0.06
CA LYS A 638 -34.04 -18.08 0.38
C LYS A 638 -35.52 -18.41 0.20
N GLY A 639 -35.81 -19.65 -0.19
CA GLY A 639 -37.16 -20.21 -0.31
C GLY A 639 -37.45 -21.20 0.82
N GLY A 640 -38.07 -20.73 1.91
CA GLY A 640 -38.48 -21.59 3.03
C GLY A 640 -37.37 -22.02 4.00
N THR A 641 -36.15 -21.49 3.85
CA THR A 641 -35.03 -21.68 4.79
C THR A 641 -34.63 -20.37 5.46
N GLY A 642 -34.42 -20.39 6.78
CA GLY A 642 -34.08 -19.21 7.58
C GLY A 642 -35.30 -18.50 8.24
N PRO A 643 -35.05 -17.44 9.02
CA PRO A 643 -36.09 -16.58 9.59
C PRO A 643 -37.01 -16.01 8.50
N GLY A 644 -38.32 -15.93 8.76
CA GLY A 644 -39.30 -15.58 7.72
C GLY A 644 -39.06 -14.21 7.06
N ASN A 645 -38.47 -13.26 7.78
CA ASN A 645 -38.06 -11.94 7.28
C ASN A 645 -36.89 -11.99 6.28
N GLU A 646 -36.06 -13.04 6.28
CA GLU A 646 -34.97 -13.21 5.31
C GLU A 646 -35.39 -13.92 4.02
N THR A 647 -36.61 -14.45 3.96
CA THR A 647 -37.06 -15.33 2.87
C THR A 647 -37.94 -14.61 1.85
N GLY A 648 -38.10 -15.24 0.68
CA GLY A 648 -39.05 -14.82 -0.35
C GLY A 648 -38.41 -14.12 -1.54
N VAL A 649 -39.23 -13.89 -2.56
CA VAL A 649 -38.83 -13.28 -3.82
C VAL A 649 -39.77 -12.13 -4.14
N TYR A 650 -39.23 -11.02 -4.62
CA TYR A 650 -40.01 -9.80 -4.83
C TYR A 650 -39.59 -9.09 -6.12
N GLU A 651 -40.57 -8.49 -6.79
CA GLU A 651 -40.39 -7.51 -7.85
C GLU A 651 -40.46 -6.11 -7.25
N LEU A 652 -39.37 -5.36 -7.34
CA LEU A 652 -39.28 -3.95 -6.97
C LEU A 652 -39.56 -3.08 -8.20
N ASP A 653 -40.59 -2.25 -8.10
CA ASP A 653 -40.78 -1.14 -9.03
C ASP A 653 -39.89 0.04 -8.59
N VAL A 654 -38.86 0.35 -9.39
CA VAL A 654 -37.87 1.39 -9.07
C VAL A 654 -38.48 2.79 -9.03
N LEU A 655 -39.54 3.03 -9.82
CA LEU A 655 -40.19 4.34 -9.91
C LEU A 655 -41.06 4.61 -8.68
N THR A 656 -41.90 3.65 -8.29
CA THR A 656 -42.83 3.80 -7.16
C THR A 656 -42.23 3.34 -5.83
N LYS A 657 -41.10 2.62 -5.86
CA LYS A 657 -40.44 2.00 -4.69
C LYS A 657 -41.36 1.03 -3.95
N THR A 658 -42.20 0.33 -4.69
CA THR A 658 -43.15 -0.66 -4.15
C THR A 658 -42.72 -2.07 -4.52
N PHE A 659 -42.98 -3.02 -3.63
CA PHE A 659 -42.68 -4.43 -3.83
C PHE A 659 -43.95 -5.22 -4.16
N ARG A 660 -43.82 -6.16 -5.10
CA ARG A 660 -44.79 -7.23 -5.36
C ARG A 660 -44.13 -8.57 -5.03
N GLU A 661 -44.76 -9.34 -4.16
CA GLU A 661 -44.30 -10.70 -3.86
C GLU A 661 -44.43 -11.60 -5.09
N LEU A 662 -43.42 -12.44 -5.29
CA LEU A 662 -43.34 -13.51 -6.28
C LEU A 662 -43.15 -14.83 -5.53
N HIS A 663 -43.68 -15.92 -6.07
CA HIS A 663 -43.74 -17.22 -5.40
C HIS A 663 -42.86 -18.25 -6.10
N ILE A 664 -41.88 -18.77 -5.37
CA ILE A 664 -41.06 -19.92 -5.75
C ILE A 664 -41.49 -21.16 -4.96
N LYS A 665 -41.31 -22.37 -5.51
CA LYS A 665 -41.64 -23.63 -4.81
C LYS A 665 -40.41 -24.33 -4.23
N THR A 666 -39.22 -24.06 -4.78
CA THR A 666 -37.94 -24.66 -4.37
C THR A 666 -36.94 -23.58 -3.96
N ASP A 667 -35.99 -23.94 -3.11
CA ASP A 667 -35.08 -22.98 -2.48
C ASP A 667 -33.93 -22.55 -3.40
N VAL A 668 -33.98 -21.29 -3.85
CA VAL A 668 -33.03 -20.66 -4.78
C VAL A 668 -31.74 -20.17 -4.12
N PHE A 669 -31.57 -20.36 -2.81
CA PHE A 669 -30.36 -19.94 -2.12
C PHE A 669 -29.12 -20.50 -2.84
N CYS A 670 -28.18 -19.62 -3.19
CA CYS A 670 -26.92 -19.94 -3.88
C CYS A 670 -27.09 -20.50 -5.31
N ALA A 671 -28.18 -20.13 -5.98
CA ALA A 671 -28.39 -20.39 -7.40
C ALA A 671 -27.60 -19.40 -8.30
N ALA A 672 -27.50 -19.73 -9.59
CA ALA A 672 -27.07 -18.82 -10.64
C ALA A 672 -28.27 -18.11 -11.29
N GLY A 673 -28.01 -16.99 -11.98
CA GLY A 673 -29.03 -16.28 -12.74
C GLY A 673 -28.51 -15.76 -14.09
N VAL A 674 -29.36 -15.76 -15.12
CA VAL A 674 -29.11 -15.11 -16.42
C VAL A 674 -30.40 -14.57 -17.03
N THR A 675 -30.32 -13.58 -17.93
CA THR A 675 -31.46 -13.16 -18.76
C THR A 675 -31.45 -13.92 -20.08
N LEU A 676 -32.56 -14.55 -20.44
CA LEU A 676 -32.67 -15.28 -21.69
C LEU A 676 -32.81 -14.33 -22.90
N PRO A 677 -32.29 -14.72 -24.07
CA PRO A 677 -32.39 -13.93 -25.30
C PRO A 677 -33.79 -13.91 -25.94
N ASP A 678 -34.78 -14.60 -25.37
CA ASP A 678 -36.15 -14.58 -25.90
C ASP A 678 -36.81 -13.19 -25.81
N LYS A 679 -37.92 -13.00 -26.53
CA LYS A 679 -38.57 -11.68 -26.66
C LYS A 679 -39.18 -11.15 -25.36
N ALA A 680 -39.44 -12.02 -24.39
CA ALA A 680 -39.93 -11.62 -23.08
C ALA A 680 -38.77 -11.26 -22.14
N GLY A 681 -37.52 -11.56 -22.51
CA GLY A 681 -36.37 -11.36 -21.63
C GLY A 681 -36.54 -12.10 -20.32
N ARG A 682 -37.05 -13.35 -20.39
CA ARG A 682 -37.29 -14.16 -19.18
C ARG A 682 -36.00 -14.28 -18.38
N GLN A 683 -36.11 -14.18 -17.06
CA GLN A 683 -34.99 -14.45 -16.15
C GLN A 683 -34.97 -15.94 -15.82
N LEU A 684 -33.80 -16.55 -15.90
CA LEU A 684 -33.57 -17.95 -15.60
C LEU A 684 -32.73 -18.06 -14.33
N ASN A 685 -33.25 -18.78 -13.33
CA ASN A 685 -32.54 -19.12 -12.09
C ASN A 685 -32.25 -20.63 -12.03
N ILE A 686 -31.01 -21.00 -11.68
CA ILE A 686 -30.49 -22.36 -11.83
C ILE A 686 -29.78 -22.84 -10.57
N GLY A 687 -30.12 -24.04 -10.08
CA GLY A 687 -29.56 -24.64 -8.88
C GLY A 687 -30.26 -24.17 -7.61
N GLY A 688 -29.65 -24.42 -6.45
CA GLY A 688 -30.26 -24.06 -5.16
C GLY A 688 -29.73 -24.87 -3.99
N TRP A 689 -30.35 -24.70 -2.82
CA TRP A 689 -29.80 -25.16 -1.53
C TRP A 689 -29.65 -26.67 -1.39
N SER A 690 -30.75 -27.42 -1.47
CA SER A 690 -30.74 -28.88 -1.23
C SER A 690 -31.93 -29.60 -1.88
N GLY A 691 -31.81 -30.93 -2.01
CA GLY A 691 -32.83 -31.78 -2.62
C GLY A 691 -33.15 -31.37 -4.05
N ASP A 692 -34.44 -31.36 -4.40
CA ASP A 692 -34.93 -30.94 -5.72
C ASP A 692 -34.46 -29.53 -6.12
N SER A 693 -34.22 -28.65 -5.14
CA SER A 693 -33.76 -27.29 -5.40
C SER A 693 -32.39 -27.25 -6.09
N THR A 694 -31.51 -28.22 -5.82
CA THR A 694 -30.19 -28.33 -6.49
C THR A 694 -30.34 -28.62 -7.98
N TYR A 695 -31.44 -29.23 -8.40
CA TYR A 695 -31.76 -29.47 -9.82
C TYR A 695 -32.65 -28.36 -10.41
N GLY A 696 -33.05 -27.39 -9.59
CA GLY A 696 -34.03 -26.38 -9.93
C GLY A 696 -33.62 -25.55 -11.15
N THR A 697 -34.58 -25.36 -12.04
CA THR A 697 -34.46 -24.52 -13.23
C THR A 697 -35.77 -23.75 -13.33
N ARG A 698 -35.73 -22.44 -13.03
CA ARG A 698 -36.92 -21.61 -12.77
C ARG A 698 -36.95 -20.45 -13.73
N LEU A 699 -38.12 -20.14 -14.26
CA LEU A 699 -38.30 -19.07 -15.23
C LEU A 699 -39.24 -18.00 -14.70
N TYR A 700 -38.84 -16.74 -14.83
CA TYR A 700 -39.70 -15.61 -14.54
C TYR A 700 -39.85 -14.75 -15.79
N TRP A 701 -41.10 -14.51 -16.19
CA TRP A 701 -41.44 -13.61 -17.29
C TRP A 701 -41.69 -12.20 -16.72
N PRO A 702 -40.80 -11.24 -16.96
CA PRO A 702 -41.02 -9.87 -16.48
C PRO A 702 -42.07 -9.13 -17.33
N ASP A 703 -43.05 -8.52 -16.67
CA ASP A 703 -44.10 -7.71 -17.29
C ASP A 703 -44.48 -6.48 -16.45
N GLY A 704 -45.44 -5.70 -16.96
CA GLY A 704 -45.83 -4.41 -16.39
C GLY A 704 -44.81 -3.29 -16.69
N ALA A 705 -45.32 -2.14 -17.12
CA ALA A 705 -44.50 -0.95 -17.30
C ALA A 705 -44.12 -0.34 -15.93
N PRO A 706 -43.13 0.55 -15.85
CA PRO A 706 -42.84 1.31 -14.62
C PRO A 706 -44.11 1.98 -14.06
N GLY A 707 -44.37 1.77 -12.77
CA GLY A 707 -45.58 2.20 -12.05
C GLY A 707 -46.81 1.29 -12.21
N VAL A 708 -46.71 0.20 -12.99
CA VAL A 708 -47.79 -0.77 -13.21
C VAL A 708 -47.32 -2.15 -12.74
N PRO A 709 -47.94 -2.76 -11.71
CA PRO A 709 -47.54 -4.09 -11.23
C PRO A 709 -47.50 -5.14 -12.33
N GLY A 710 -46.52 -6.05 -12.27
CA GLY A 710 -46.50 -7.24 -13.12
C GLY A 710 -47.61 -8.21 -12.76
N THR A 711 -47.89 -9.17 -13.66
CA THR A 711 -48.94 -10.19 -13.48
C THR A 711 -48.41 -11.62 -13.52
N HIS A 712 -47.23 -11.83 -14.09
CA HIS A 712 -46.60 -13.15 -14.14
C HIS A 712 -45.84 -13.45 -12.84
N ASP A 713 -45.62 -14.74 -12.58
CA ASP A 713 -44.90 -15.24 -11.41
C ASP A 713 -43.77 -16.19 -11.85
N TRP A 714 -42.99 -16.73 -10.91
CA TRP A 714 -42.01 -17.78 -11.21
C TRP A 714 -42.69 -19.08 -11.61
N GLU A 715 -42.19 -19.67 -12.69
CA GLU A 715 -42.60 -20.97 -13.21
C GLU A 715 -41.51 -21.99 -12.89
N GLU A 716 -41.90 -23.04 -12.16
CA GLU A 716 -41.01 -24.15 -11.84
C GLU A 716 -41.77 -25.48 -11.71
N ASN A 717 -41.16 -26.52 -12.27
CA ASN A 717 -41.57 -27.92 -12.11
C ASN A 717 -40.36 -28.81 -12.43
N VAL A 718 -39.71 -29.34 -11.39
CA VAL A 718 -38.50 -30.18 -11.52
C VAL A 718 -38.74 -31.51 -12.23
N GLU A 719 -40.00 -31.97 -12.32
CA GLU A 719 -40.35 -33.19 -13.07
C GLU A 719 -40.36 -32.96 -14.58
N VAL A 720 -40.55 -31.70 -15.01
CA VAL A 720 -40.62 -31.29 -16.42
C VAL A 720 -39.32 -30.61 -16.86
N LEU A 721 -38.76 -29.74 -16.03
CA LEU A 721 -37.55 -29.01 -16.29
C LEU A 721 -36.61 -29.03 -15.07
N ALA A 722 -35.48 -29.71 -15.23
CA ALA A 722 -34.44 -29.82 -14.23
C ALA A 722 -33.06 -29.93 -14.87
N LEU A 723 -32.03 -29.57 -14.09
CA LEU A 723 -30.65 -29.91 -14.41
C LEU A 723 -30.45 -31.43 -14.41
N ARG A 724 -29.40 -31.88 -15.08
CA ARG A 724 -28.97 -33.29 -15.06
C ARG A 724 -28.13 -33.62 -13.84
N LYS A 725 -27.47 -32.61 -13.25
CA LYS A 725 -26.71 -32.72 -12.00
C LYS A 725 -27.16 -31.62 -11.04
N GLY A 726 -27.28 -31.97 -9.77
CA GLY A 726 -27.57 -31.01 -8.70
C GLY A 726 -26.42 -30.02 -8.54
N ARG A 727 -26.74 -28.74 -8.37
CA ARG A 727 -25.78 -27.64 -8.27
C ARG A 727 -26.18 -26.61 -7.21
N TRP A 728 -25.20 -26.29 -6.38
CA TRP A 728 -25.12 -25.22 -5.40
C TRP A 728 -23.84 -24.42 -5.70
N TYR A 729 -23.93 -23.09 -5.81
CA TYR A 729 -22.87 -22.22 -6.37
C TYR A 729 -22.40 -22.51 -7.82
N PRO A 730 -23.30 -22.81 -8.78
CA PRO A 730 -22.90 -22.88 -10.18
C PRO A 730 -22.70 -21.50 -10.79
N SER A 731 -21.99 -21.41 -11.91
CA SER A 731 -22.09 -20.25 -12.82
C SER A 731 -22.90 -20.60 -14.06
N ALA A 732 -23.55 -19.59 -14.65
CA ALA A 732 -24.29 -19.73 -15.89
C ALA A 732 -23.92 -18.62 -16.90
N MET A 733 -23.99 -18.94 -18.19
CA MET A 733 -23.71 -17.99 -19.27
C MET A 733 -24.51 -18.33 -20.53
N VAL A 734 -25.03 -17.31 -21.21
CA VAL A 734 -25.57 -17.44 -22.57
C VAL A 734 -24.42 -17.57 -23.58
N MET A 735 -24.37 -18.68 -24.30
CA MET A 735 -23.36 -19.00 -25.30
C MET A 735 -23.62 -18.25 -26.61
N THR A 736 -22.64 -18.25 -27.53
CA THR A 736 -22.74 -17.63 -28.86
C THR A 736 -23.90 -18.17 -29.71
N ASN A 737 -24.31 -19.42 -29.49
CA ASN A 737 -25.44 -20.06 -30.16
C ASN A 737 -26.80 -19.83 -29.45
N GLY A 738 -26.82 -19.06 -28.36
CA GLY A 738 -28.01 -18.75 -27.56
C GLY A 738 -28.39 -19.77 -26.50
N SER A 739 -27.76 -20.95 -26.46
CA SER A 739 -27.96 -21.90 -25.36
C SER A 739 -27.31 -21.40 -24.07
N VAL A 740 -27.71 -21.96 -22.93
CA VAL A 740 -27.17 -21.59 -21.61
C VAL A 740 -26.21 -22.68 -21.14
N MET A 741 -24.95 -22.33 -20.96
CA MET A 741 -23.96 -23.19 -20.31
C MET A 741 -24.08 -23.05 -18.80
N VAL A 742 -24.09 -24.17 -18.06
CA VAL A 742 -24.05 -24.22 -16.60
C VAL A 742 -22.80 -25.00 -16.18
N ILE A 743 -21.99 -24.42 -15.29
CA ILE A 743 -20.68 -24.96 -14.92
C ILE A 743 -20.47 -24.99 -13.42
N GLY A 744 -19.83 -26.06 -12.94
CA GLY A 744 -19.38 -26.19 -11.56
C GLY A 744 -20.51 -26.27 -10.54
N GLY A 745 -20.18 -25.90 -9.30
CA GLY A 745 -21.06 -26.05 -8.15
C GLY A 745 -20.75 -27.30 -7.34
N SER A 746 -21.59 -27.59 -6.37
CA SER A 746 -21.60 -28.79 -5.52
C SER A 746 -23.04 -29.32 -5.36
N ILE A 747 -23.23 -30.53 -4.85
CA ILE A 747 -24.57 -31.12 -4.68
C ILE A 747 -25.29 -30.64 -3.40
N GLY A 748 -24.83 -29.56 -2.78
CA GLY A 748 -25.40 -28.96 -1.58
C GLY A 748 -24.35 -28.29 -0.71
N SER A 749 -24.78 -27.76 0.43
CA SER A 749 -23.89 -27.04 1.36
C SER A 749 -22.76 -27.92 1.88
N ASN A 750 -21.51 -27.55 1.59
CA ASN A 750 -20.29 -28.29 1.96
C ASN A 750 -20.29 -29.76 1.50
N ASP A 751 -21.02 -30.08 0.43
CA ASP A 751 -21.15 -31.42 -0.12
C ASP A 751 -20.14 -31.67 -1.26
N ALA A 752 -20.22 -32.83 -1.91
CA ALA A 752 -19.37 -33.21 -3.02
C ALA A 752 -19.48 -32.23 -4.19
N ALA A 753 -18.34 -31.97 -4.83
CA ALA A 753 -18.27 -31.15 -6.03
C ALA A 753 -19.19 -31.68 -7.15
N THR A 754 -19.74 -30.77 -7.94
CA THR A 754 -20.33 -31.01 -9.26
C THR A 754 -19.39 -30.46 -10.34
N PRO A 755 -18.24 -31.12 -10.61
CA PRO A 755 -17.17 -30.59 -11.46
C PRO A 755 -17.47 -30.84 -12.94
N SER A 756 -18.67 -30.48 -13.39
CA SER A 756 -19.12 -30.76 -14.76
C SER A 756 -19.74 -29.54 -15.44
N ILE A 757 -19.80 -29.59 -16.76
CA ILE A 757 -20.52 -28.65 -17.61
C ILE A 757 -21.75 -29.34 -18.18
N GLU A 758 -22.88 -28.63 -18.19
CA GLU A 758 -24.08 -29.02 -18.94
C GLU A 758 -24.66 -27.82 -19.70
N VAL A 759 -25.52 -28.09 -20.69
CA VAL A 759 -26.10 -27.07 -21.57
C VAL A 759 -27.63 -27.16 -21.52
N LEU A 760 -28.28 -26.01 -21.41
CA LEU A 760 -29.74 -25.84 -21.48
C LEU A 760 -30.13 -25.14 -22.80
N PRO A 761 -31.16 -25.62 -23.52
CA PRO A 761 -31.94 -26.84 -23.25
C PRO A 761 -31.07 -28.10 -23.34
N PHE A 762 -31.49 -29.17 -22.66
CA PHE A 762 -30.77 -30.44 -22.68
C PHE A 762 -30.58 -30.94 -24.12
N THR A 763 -29.33 -31.15 -24.50
CA THR A 763 -28.94 -31.51 -25.87
C THR A 763 -29.02 -33.00 -26.16
N GLY A 764 -29.36 -33.84 -25.17
CA GLY A 764 -29.27 -35.29 -25.24
C GLY A 764 -27.92 -35.85 -24.80
N THR A 765 -26.96 -35.00 -24.41
CA THR A 765 -25.63 -35.38 -23.94
C THR A 765 -25.52 -35.22 -22.43
N GLU A 766 -25.06 -36.26 -21.74
CA GLU A 766 -24.83 -36.21 -20.29
C GLU A 766 -23.76 -35.16 -19.93
N PRO A 767 -23.81 -34.55 -18.73
CA PRO A 767 -22.86 -33.53 -18.30
C PRO A 767 -21.41 -34.01 -18.36
N ILE A 768 -20.52 -33.14 -18.85
CA ILE A 768 -19.12 -33.47 -19.12
C ILE A 768 -18.28 -33.07 -17.92
N THR A 769 -17.58 -34.04 -17.32
CA THR A 769 -16.68 -33.82 -16.17
C THR A 769 -15.40 -33.11 -16.57
N MET A 770 -15.01 -32.11 -15.80
CA MET A 770 -13.80 -31.31 -15.95
C MET A 770 -12.81 -31.68 -14.84
N ASP A 771 -11.68 -32.30 -15.18
CA ASP A 771 -10.63 -32.72 -14.24
C ASP A 771 -10.06 -31.55 -13.41
N TRP A 772 -9.94 -30.38 -14.02
CA TRP A 772 -9.49 -29.16 -13.37
C TRP A 772 -10.48 -28.61 -12.33
N LEU A 773 -11.79 -28.83 -12.52
CA LEU A 773 -12.79 -28.51 -11.48
C LEU A 773 -12.77 -29.54 -10.34
N VAL A 774 -12.43 -30.80 -10.61
CA VAL A 774 -12.23 -31.79 -9.54
C VAL A 774 -11.07 -31.38 -8.65
N ARG A 775 -9.93 -31.01 -9.25
CA ARG A 775 -8.67 -30.73 -8.55
C ARG A 775 -8.72 -29.46 -7.67
N THR A 776 -9.49 -28.45 -8.08
CA THR A 776 -9.48 -27.12 -7.45
C THR A 776 -10.65 -26.87 -6.51
N HIS A 777 -11.53 -27.86 -6.29
CA HIS A 777 -12.60 -27.77 -5.30
C HIS A 777 -12.03 -27.75 -3.88
N PRO A 778 -12.57 -26.93 -2.94
CA PRO A 778 -13.76 -26.08 -3.07
C PRO A 778 -13.49 -24.66 -3.61
N ASN A 779 -12.27 -24.33 -4.02
CA ASN A 779 -11.86 -22.96 -4.33
C ASN A 779 -12.28 -22.46 -5.74
N ASN A 780 -13.20 -23.16 -6.39
CA ASN A 780 -13.57 -22.97 -7.79
C ASN A 780 -15.09 -22.83 -8.02
N LEU A 781 -15.86 -22.61 -6.96
CA LEU A 781 -17.30 -22.38 -7.07
C LEU A 781 -17.55 -20.97 -7.62
N TYR A 782 -18.70 -20.77 -8.27
CA TYR A 782 -18.97 -19.55 -9.06
C TYR A 782 -17.81 -19.13 -9.99
N PRO A 783 -17.30 -20.03 -10.87
CA PRO A 783 -16.23 -19.65 -11.79
C PRO A 783 -16.67 -18.49 -12.70
N PHE A 784 -15.79 -17.52 -12.96
CA PHE A 784 -16.11 -16.43 -13.88
C PHE A 784 -16.00 -16.94 -15.32
N VAL A 785 -17.07 -16.73 -16.09
CA VAL A 785 -17.18 -17.25 -17.46
C VAL A 785 -17.54 -16.14 -18.44
N ALA A 786 -16.92 -16.17 -19.61
CA ALA A 786 -17.22 -15.22 -20.67
C ALA A 786 -16.92 -15.76 -22.07
N VAL A 787 -17.71 -15.33 -23.06
CA VAL A 787 -17.42 -15.58 -24.48
C VAL A 787 -16.30 -14.65 -24.94
N MET A 788 -15.28 -15.22 -25.58
CA MET A 788 -14.15 -14.50 -26.14
C MET A 788 -14.44 -14.02 -27.57
N PRO A 789 -14.20 -12.72 -27.89
CA PRO A 789 -14.61 -12.11 -29.15
C PRO A 789 -13.86 -12.64 -30.39
N LYS A 790 -12.57 -12.99 -30.28
CA LYS A 790 -11.75 -13.35 -31.44
C LYS A 790 -11.96 -14.81 -31.84
N SER A 791 -11.78 -15.72 -30.90
CA SER A 791 -11.95 -17.16 -31.12
C SER A 791 -13.42 -17.60 -31.09
N GLY A 792 -14.25 -16.98 -30.24
CA GLY A 792 -15.54 -17.54 -29.84
C GLY A 792 -15.42 -18.62 -28.75
N GLY A 793 -14.20 -18.87 -28.25
CA GLY A 793 -13.93 -19.74 -27.11
C GLY A 793 -14.54 -19.20 -25.82
N ILE A 794 -14.63 -20.06 -24.80
CA ILE A 794 -15.17 -19.69 -23.49
C ILE A 794 -14.00 -19.54 -22.52
N PHE A 795 -13.81 -18.33 -22.03
CA PHE A 795 -12.90 -18.07 -20.92
C PHE A 795 -13.53 -18.57 -19.62
N VAL A 796 -12.72 -19.24 -18.80
CA VAL A 796 -13.09 -19.68 -17.45
C VAL A 796 -11.96 -19.32 -16.49
N GLN A 797 -12.25 -18.47 -15.50
CA GLN A 797 -11.41 -18.22 -14.32
C GLN A 797 -12.00 -18.94 -13.12
N TYR A 798 -11.17 -19.71 -12.42
CA TYR A 798 -11.55 -20.46 -11.22
C TYR A 798 -10.35 -20.56 -10.29
N TRP A 799 -10.56 -20.42 -8.99
CA TRP A 799 -9.47 -20.30 -8.01
C TRP A 799 -8.48 -19.20 -8.44
N ASN A 800 -7.22 -19.52 -8.67
CA ASN A 800 -6.22 -18.65 -9.30
C ASN A 800 -5.80 -19.12 -10.70
N GLU A 801 -6.53 -20.05 -11.31
CA GLU A 801 -6.26 -20.61 -12.63
C GLU A 801 -7.24 -20.10 -13.68
N ALA A 802 -6.77 -19.98 -14.92
CA ALA A 802 -7.61 -19.58 -16.05
C ALA A 802 -7.34 -20.38 -17.31
N ARG A 803 -8.36 -20.51 -18.16
CA ARG A 803 -8.25 -21.17 -19.46
C ARG A 803 -9.30 -20.69 -20.45
N ILE A 804 -9.08 -21.01 -21.71
CA ILE A 804 -10.07 -20.93 -22.79
C ILE A 804 -10.42 -22.36 -23.19
N ILE A 805 -11.72 -22.67 -23.23
CA ILE A 805 -12.26 -23.94 -23.71
C ILE A 805 -13.01 -23.78 -25.03
N ASP A 806 -13.07 -24.86 -25.80
CA ASP A 806 -13.84 -24.91 -27.05
C ASP A 806 -15.35 -24.88 -26.75
N PRO A 807 -16.15 -24.04 -27.42
CA PRO A 807 -17.56 -23.90 -27.11
C PRO A 807 -18.40 -25.09 -27.58
N ALA A 808 -17.88 -25.96 -28.45
CA ALA A 808 -18.59 -27.14 -28.96
C ALA A 808 -18.20 -28.42 -28.22
N THR A 809 -16.93 -28.61 -27.88
CA THR A 809 -16.44 -29.83 -27.20
C THR A 809 -16.16 -29.64 -25.71
N PHE A 810 -15.97 -28.40 -25.26
CA PHE A 810 -15.46 -28.02 -23.92
C PHE A 810 -14.03 -28.50 -23.63
N ASP A 811 -13.30 -28.96 -24.64
CA ASP A 811 -11.88 -29.24 -24.51
C ASP A 811 -11.10 -27.96 -24.23
N THR A 812 -10.03 -28.06 -23.43
CA THR A 812 -9.16 -26.92 -23.18
C THR A 812 -8.36 -26.56 -24.44
N ILE A 813 -8.59 -25.35 -24.96
CA ILE A 813 -7.83 -24.79 -26.09
C ILE A 813 -6.52 -24.18 -25.58
N LYS A 814 -6.58 -23.47 -24.45
CA LYS A 814 -5.44 -22.70 -23.92
C LYS A 814 -5.51 -22.62 -22.41
N VAL A 815 -4.43 -22.96 -21.72
CA VAL A 815 -4.25 -22.67 -20.29
C VAL A 815 -3.48 -21.36 -20.16
N LEU A 816 -3.93 -20.46 -19.30
CA LEU A 816 -3.24 -19.21 -19.00
C LEU A 816 -2.28 -19.39 -17.82
N PRO A 817 -1.30 -18.51 -17.63
CA PRO A 817 -0.56 -18.42 -16.38
C PRO A 817 -1.51 -18.23 -15.19
N ASN A 818 -1.11 -18.68 -14.01
CA ASN A 818 -1.90 -18.46 -12.80
C ASN A 818 -1.99 -16.96 -12.50
N ALA A 819 -3.17 -16.52 -12.09
CA ALA A 819 -3.39 -15.16 -11.61
C ALA A 819 -2.56 -14.94 -10.33
N PRO A 820 -1.81 -13.83 -10.21
CA PRO A 820 -1.09 -13.49 -8.99
C PRO A 820 -2.04 -13.45 -7.77
N GLY A 821 -1.56 -13.89 -6.61
CA GLY A 821 -2.32 -13.89 -5.36
C GLY A 821 -1.96 -12.69 -4.46
N ALA A 822 -1.44 -13.00 -3.27
CA ALA A 822 -0.84 -12.04 -2.36
C ALA A 822 0.69 -12.01 -2.53
N VAL A 823 1.32 -10.94 -2.06
CA VAL A 823 2.78 -10.79 -2.15
C VAL A 823 3.52 -11.94 -1.46
N ASN A 824 2.96 -12.53 -0.40
CA ASN A 824 3.54 -13.67 0.30
C ASN A 824 2.96 -15.04 -0.10
N ASP A 825 1.93 -15.08 -0.95
CA ASP A 825 1.29 -16.31 -1.38
C ASP A 825 0.73 -16.17 -2.81
N ASP A 826 1.43 -16.76 -3.78
CA ASP A 826 1.00 -16.80 -5.19
C ASP A 826 -0.31 -17.58 -5.40
N LYS A 827 -0.78 -18.35 -4.41
CA LYS A 827 -2.00 -19.18 -4.50
C LYS A 827 -3.27 -18.49 -4.05
N GLY A 828 -3.23 -17.18 -3.78
CA GLY A 828 -4.44 -16.40 -3.49
C GLY A 828 -5.51 -16.56 -4.58
N GLY A 829 -6.73 -16.93 -4.19
CA GLY A 829 -7.81 -17.25 -5.11
C GLY A 829 -8.78 -16.10 -5.36
N ARG A 830 -9.50 -16.19 -6.47
CA ARG A 830 -10.36 -15.13 -7.01
C ARG A 830 -11.85 -15.46 -7.01
N THR A 831 -12.20 -16.74 -6.97
CA THR A 831 -13.60 -17.20 -6.97
C THR A 831 -14.00 -17.72 -5.60
N TYR A 832 -15.28 -18.00 -5.40
CA TYR A 832 -15.79 -18.52 -4.12
C TYR A 832 -15.00 -19.77 -3.67
N PRO A 833 -14.65 -19.88 -2.36
CA PRO A 833 -14.98 -18.98 -1.27
C PRO A 833 -14.01 -17.80 -1.10
N LEU A 834 -12.93 -17.74 -1.86
CA LEU A 834 -11.94 -16.66 -1.73
C LEU A 834 -12.44 -15.33 -2.33
N GLU A 835 -13.47 -15.39 -3.19
CA GLU A 835 -14.41 -14.35 -3.66
C GLU A 835 -13.84 -12.94 -3.85
N GLY A 836 -13.25 -12.71 -5.02
CA GLY A 836 -13.15 -11.38 -5.63
C GLY A 836 -14.35 -11.10 -6.55
N ALA A 837 -14.27 -10.02 -7.32
CA ALA A 837 -15.24 -9.68 -8.35
C ALA A 837 -14.55 -9.42 -9.69
N ALA A 838 -15.23 -9.78 -10.78
CA ALA A 838 -14.64 -9.74 -12.10
C ALA A 838 -15.54 -9.13 -13.16
N VAL A 839 -14.91 -8.50 -14.16
CA VAL A 839 -15.56 -7.91 -15.33
C VAL A 839 -14.69 -8.06 -16.57
N LEU A 840 -15.35 -8.02 -17.72
CA LEU A 840 -14.72 -7.81 -19.01
C LEU A 840 -14.56 -6.31 -19.27
N LEU A 841 -13.35 -5.86 -19.64
CA LEU A 841 -13.09 -4.45 -19.97
C LEU A 841 -13.80 -4.05 -21.29
N PRO A 842 -14.03 -2.74 -21.53
CA PRO A 842 -14.91 -2.29 -22.60
C PRO A 842 -14.38 -2.64 -23.99
N GLN A 843 -15.22 -3.25 -24.82
CA GLN A 843 -14.93 -3.42 -26.24
C GLN A 843 -15.45 -2.23 -27.03
N ARG A 844 -14.63 -1.70 -27.94
CA ARG A 844 -14.96 -0.51 -28.74
C ARG A 844 -14.97 -0.87 -30.21
N TYR A 845 -15.93 -0.33 -30.97
CA TYR A 845 -15.91 -0.42 -32.43
C TYR A 845 -14.52 0.05 -32.96
N PRO A 846 -13.88 -0.67 -33.90
CA PRO A 846 -14.40 -1.77 -34.72
C PRO A 846 -14.24 -3.19 -34.11
N TYR A 847 -13.96 -3.31 -32.81
CA TYR A 847 -13.86 -4.57 -32.04
C TYR A 847 -12.67 -5.45 -32.45
N THR A 848 -11.55 -4.82 -32.80
CA THR A 848 -10.33 -5.48 -33.24
C THR A 848 -9.34 -5.78 -32.11
N ASP A 849 -9.49 -5.11 -30.97
CA ASP A 849 -8.54 -5.21 -29.86
C ASP A 849 -8.77 -6.51 -29.08
N ASP A 850 -7.68 -7.10 -28.57
CA ASP A 850 -7.79 -8.23 -27.65
C ASP A 850 -8.47 -7.73 -26.36
N ILE A 851 -9.57 -8.39 -25.97
CA ILE A 851 -10.28 -7.98 -24.76
C ILE A 851 -9.49 -8.35 -23.50
N GLU A 852 -9.45 -7.42 -22.55
CA GLU A 852 -8.93 -7.67 -21.21
C GLU A 852 -10.03 -8.14 -20.25
N PHE A 853 -9.69 -9.14 -19.45
CA PHE A 853 -10.44 -9.59 -18.27
C PHE A 853 -9.80 -8.96 -17.03
N LEU A 854 -10.61 -8.39 -16.14
CA LEU A 854 -10.19 -7.77 -14.88
C LEU A 854 -10.85 -8.52 -13.72
N VAL A 855 -10.06 -8.85 -12.69
CA VAL A 855 -10.56 -9.37 -11.42
C VAL A 855 -9.90 -8.64 -10.26
N CYS A 856 -10.71 -8.16 -9.31
CA CYS A 856 -10.27 -7.37 -8.17
C CYS A 856 -10.62 -8.06 -6.86
N GLY A 857 -9.69 -8.02 -5.91
CA GLY A 857 -9.86 -8.65 -4.61
C GLY A 857 -9.82 -10.18 -4.68
N GLY A 858 -10.25 -10.80 -3.61
CA GLY A 858 -10.08 -12.23 -3.36
C GLY A 858 -9.44 -12.46 -2.00
N SER A 859 -8.96 -13.67 -1.74
CA SER A 859 -8.27 -14.00 -0.49
C SER A 859 -7.23 -15.10 -0.67
N THR A 860 -6.24 -15.16 0.23
CA THR A 860 -5.41 -16.36 0.40
C THR A 860 -6.22 -17.49 1.02
N GLU A 861 -5.80 -18.72 0.75
CA GLU A 861 -6.24 -19.89 1.53
C GLU A 861 -5.72 -19.76 2.98
N GLY A 862 -6.22 -20.61 3.88
CA GLY A 862 -5.76 -20.65 5.28
C GLY A 862 -6.18 -19.42 6.08
N PRO A 863 -5.26 -18.49 6.44
CA PRO A 863 -5.59 -17.32 7.26
C PRO A 863 -6.69 -16.40 6.70
N GLY A 864 -7.00 -16.47 5.40
CA GLY A 864 -8.03 -15.62 4.81
C GLY A 864 -7.58 -14.17 4.65
N ASN A 865 -6.32 -13.96 4.23
CA ASN A 865 -5.83 -12.62 3.97
C ASN A 865 -6.45 -12.11 2.67
N ALA A 866 -7.36 -11.14 2.79
CA ALA A 866 -7.97 -10.50 1.63
C ALA A 866 -6.89 -9.84 0.76
N LEU A 867 -7.09 -9.87 -0.56
CA LEU A 867 -6.15 -9.31 -1.52
C LEU A 867 -6.38 -7.80 -1.69
N ASP A 868 -5.31 -7.01 -1.82
CA ASP A 868 -5.35 -5.57 -2.12
C ASP A 868 -4.89 -5.28 -3.56
N ASN A 869 -5.21 -6.16 -4.49
CA ASN A 869 -4.88 -5.95 -5.89
C ASN A 869 -6.01 -6.32 -6.84
N CYS A 870 -6.01 -5.64 -7.97
CA CYS A 870 -6.67 -6.04 -9.19
C CYS A 870 -5.64 -6.66 -10.13
N VAL A 871 -6.02 -7.72 -10.83
CA VAL A 871 -5.21 -8.27 -11.91
C VAL A 871 -5.99 -8.28 -13.21
N SER A 872 -5.33 -7.90 -14.31
CA SER A 872 -5.90 -7.98 -15.65
C SER A 872 -5.05 -8.80 -16.60
N VAL A 873 -5.69 -9.42 -17.57
CA VAL A 873 -5.03 -10.18 -18.64
C VAL A 873 -5.84 -10.07 -19.92
N ALA A 874 -5.16 -10.02 -21.07
CA ALA A 874 -5.79 -10.26 -22.37
C ALA A 874 -5.73 -11.76 -22.69
N PRO A 875 -6.82 -12.55 -22.50
CA PRO A 875 -6.73 -14.02 -22.55
C PRO A 875 -6.32 -14.57 -23.93
N GLU A 876 -6.73 -13.87 -24.99
CA GLU A 876 -6.51 -14.25 -26.39
C GLU A 876 -5.20 -13.70 -26.97
N ALA A 877 -4.42 -12.93 -26.20
CA ALA A 877 -3.09 -12.50 -26.60
C ALA A 877 -2.17 -13.71 -26.81
N GLU A 878 -1.21 -13.65 -27.75
CA GLU A 878 -0.31 -14.77 -28.05
C GLU A 878 0.41 -15.29 -26.79
N ASN A 879 0.97 -14.37 -26.00
CA ASN A 879 1.63 -14.63 -24.71
C ASN A 879 0.91 -13.85 -23.60
N PRO A 880 -0.19 -14.40 -23.03
CA PRO A 880 -0.97 -13.68 -22.02
C PRO A 880 -0.14 -13.51 -20.76
N THR A 881 -0.09 -12.29 -20.25
CA THR A 881 0.59 -11.93 -18.99
C THR A 881 -0.37 -11.18 -18.10
N TRP A 882 -0.29 -11.43 -16.79
CA TRP A 882 -1.09 -10.72 -15.81
C TRP A 882 -0.43 -9.38 -15.48
N ILE A 883 -1.22 -8.33 -15.52
CA ILE A 883 -0.87 -7.01 -15.02
C ILE A 883 -1.47 -6.90 -13.62
N ILE A 884 -0.66 -6.52 -12.64
CA ILE A 884 -1.10 -6.32 -11.26
C ILE A 884 -1.17 -4.83 -10.94
N GLU A 885 -2.31 -4.39 -10.42
CA GLU A 885 -2.57 -3.02 -10.00
C GLU A 885 -3.01 -3.02 -8.53
N ARG A 886 -2.34 -2.22 -7.70
CA ARG A 886 -2.64 -2.17 -6.28
C ARG A 886 -3.91 -1.36 -5.98
N MET A 887 -4.73 -1.88 -5.09
CA MET A 887 -5.92 -1.24 -4.55
C MET A 887 -5.60 -0.47 -3.25
N PRO A 888 -6.34 0.61 -2.95
CA PRO A 888 -6.17 1.40 -1.73
C PRO A 888 -6.65 0.67 -0.46
N SER A 889 -7.33 -0.46 -0.58
CA SER A 889 -7.75 -1.31 0.54
C SER A 889 -7.80 -2.80 0.15
N PHE A 890 -7.59 -3.67 1.13
CA PHE A 890 -7.88 -5.11 1.03
C PHE A 890 -9.37 -5.34 0.80
N ARG A 891 -9.72 -6.24 -0.13
CA ARG A 891 -11.11 -6.51 -0.52
C ARG A 891 -11.37 -7.98 -0.82
N VAL A 892 -12.35 -8.53 -0.10
CA VAL A 892 -13.03 -9.80 -0.37
C VAL A 892 -14.54 -9.56 -0.31
N LEU A 893 -15.37 -10.34 -1.01
CA LEU A 893 -16.84 -10.18 -1.06
C LEU A 893 -17.31 -8.89 -1.74
N SER A 894 -16.47 -8.31 -2.60
CA SER A 894 -16.83 -7.10 -3.33
C SER A 894 -17.78 -7.41 -4.48
N CYS A 895 -18.50 -6.40 -4.95
CA CYS A 895 -19.25 -6.45 -6.20
C CYS A 895 -18.64 -5.46 -7.20
N MET A 896 -18.78 -5.74 -8.49
CA MET A 896 -18.35 -4.84 -9.57
C MET A 896 -19.49 -4.57 -10.55
N SER A 897 -19.83 -3.30 -10.75
CA SER A 897 -20.90 -2.89 -11.67
C SER A 897 -20.33 -2.07 -12.85
N PRO A 898 -20.59 -2.46 -14.11
CA PRO A 898 -20.17 -1.67 -15.27
C PRO A 898 -21.03 -0.41 -15.41
N LEU A 899 -20.40 0.73 -15.72
CA LEU A 899 -21.10 2.01 -15.85
C LEU A 899 -21.23 2.45 -17.32
N PRO A 900 -22.23 3.31 -17.65
CA PRO A 900 -22.48 3.77 -19.02
C PRO A 900 -21.29 4.48 -19.69
N ASP A 901 -20.40 5.12 -18.93
CA ASP A 901 -19.23 5.83 -19.48
C ASP A 901 -18.02 4.92 -19.76
N GLY A 902 -18.14 3.63 -19.44
CA GLY A 902 -17.11 2.60 -19.58
C GLY A 902 -16.20 2.42 -18.39
N THR A 903 -16.47 3.09 -17.28
CA THR A 903 -15.81 2.83 -16.00
C THR A 903 -16.53 1.72 -15.23
N TYR A 904 -15.92 1.25 -14.14
CA TYR A 904 -16.50 0.20 -13.29
C TYR A 904 -16.49 0.65 -11.84
N LEU A 905 -17.62 0.47 -11.16
CA LEU A 905 -17.73 0.74 -9.73
C LEU A 905 -17.47 -0.56 -8.96
N ILE A 906 -16.54 -0.51 -8.00
CA ILE A 906 -16.26 -1.60 -7.06
C ILE A 906 -16.81 -1.17 -5.70
N VAL A 907 -17.72 -1.96 -5.13
CA VAL A 907 -18.39 -1.66 -3.87
C VAL A 907 -18.41 -2.88 -2.96
N ASN A 908 -18.83 -2.66 -1.71
CA ASN A 908 -19.04 -3.71 -0.71
C ASN A 908 -17.74 -4.43 -0.33
N GLY A 909 -17.89 -5.43 0.52
CA GLY A 909 -16.83 -6.36 0.90
C GLY A 909 -16.17 -6.04 2.24
N ALA A 910 -15.09 -6.76 2.52
CA ALA A 910 -14.43 -6.80 3.80
C ALA A 910 -12.90 -6.71 3.65
N HIS A 911 -12.21 -6.27 4.70
CA HIS A 911 -10.75 -6.13 4.73
C HIS A 911 -10.03 -7.44 5.10
N HIS A 912 -10.76 -8.47 5.57
CA HIS A 912 -10.19 -9.75 5.95
C HIS A 912 -11.24 -10.86 5.87
N GLY A 913 -10.79 -12.07 5.54
CA GLY A 913 -11.57 -13.30 5.57
C GLY A 913 -11.92 -13.84 4.19
N VAL A 914 -12.94 -14.70 4.17
CA VAL A 914 -13.43 -15.39 2.96
C VAL A 914 -14.96 -15.35 2.95
N ALA A 915 -15.55 -15.74 1.83
CA ALA A 915 -16.99 -15.85 1.66
C ALA A 915 -17.59 -16.96 2.51
N GLY A 916 -18.75 -16.66 3.10
CA GLY A 916 -19.46 -17.53 4.03
C GLY A 916 -19.87 -16.79 5.30
N PHE A 917 -20.84 -17.37 6.00
CA PHE A 917 -21.38 -16.82 7.24
C PHE A 917 -20.31 -16.72 8.34
N GLY A 918 -20.13 -15.52 8.88
CA GLY A 918 -19.16 -15.24 9.95
C GLY A 918 -17.69 -15.37 9.55
N LEU A 919 -17.38 -15.52 8.26
CA LEU A 919 -16.01 -15.80 7.78
C LEU A 919 -15.23 -14.57 7.32
N ALA A 920 -15.87 -13.40 7.28
CA ALA A 920 -15.25 -12.13 6.94
C ALA A 920 -15.58 -11.05 7.97
N ASN A 921 -14.68 -10.10 8.15
CA ASN A 921 -14.84 -9.00 9.10
C ASN A 921 -14.18 -7.71 8.59
N ARG A 922 -14.43 -6.60 9.31
CA ARG A 922 -13.94 -5.25 9.00
C ARG A 922 -14.48 -4.81 7.62
N PRO A 923 -15.72 -4.30 7.53
CA PRO A 923 -16.32 -3.95 6.25
C PRO A 923 -15.55 -2.84 5.53
N ASN A 924 -15.48 -2.93 4.20
CA ASN A 924 -15.12 -1.81 3.35
C ASN A 924 -16.33 -0.88 3.25
N LEU A 925 -16.14 0.40 3.59
CA LEU A 925 -17.20 1.41 3.54
C LEU A 925 -17.08 2.35 2.35
N ASN A 926 -15.91 2.45 1.74
CA ASN A 926 -15.69 3.27 0.56
C ASN A 926 -15.95 2.47 -0.73
N ALA A 927 -16.49 3.13 -1.75
CA ALA A 927 -16.48 2.62 -3.12
C ALA A 927 -15.15 2.93 -3.80
N LEU A 928 -14.85 2.20 -4.88
CA LEU A 928 -13.76 2.50 -5.82
C LEU A 928 -14.31 2.65 -7.23
N LEU A 929 -13.73 3.55 -8.01
CA LEU A 929 -13.99 3.66 -9.44
C LEU A 929 -12.75 3.24 -10.21
N TYR A 930 -12.91 2.26 -11.10
CA TYR A 930 -11.87 1.81 -12.02
C TYR A 930 -12.11 2.41 -13.42
N ASP A 931 -11.17 3.23 -13.90
CA ASP A 931 -11.19 3.86 -15.21
C ASP A 931 -10.17 3.19 -16.15
N PRO A 932 -10.61 2.30 -17.06
CA PRO A 932 -9.72 1.59 -17.97
C PRO A 932 -9.05 2.51 -19.02
N LYS A 933 -9.49 3.77 -19.16
CA LYS A 933 -8.87 4.73 -20.10
C LYS A 933 -7.59 5.34 -19.55
N LYS A 934 -7.39 5.30 -18.22
CA LYS A 934 -6.15 5.79 -17.60
C LYS A 934 -5.00 4.79 -17.81
N PRO A 935 -3.74 5.24 -17.76
CA PRO A 935 -2.59 4.33 -17.73
C PRO A 935 -2.69 3.34 -16.56
N HIS A 936 -2.13 2.14 -16.72
CA HIS A 936 -2.01 1.18 -15.62
C HIS A 936 -1.38 1.82 -14.38
N HIS A 937 -1.79 1.38 -13.20
CA HIS A 937 -1.38 1.90 -11.89
C HIS A 937 -1.96 3.30 -11.54
N HIS A 938 -2.74 3.91 -12.43
CA HIS A 938 -3.46 5.17 -12.21
C HIS A 938 -4.98 5.03 -12.39
N ARG A 939 -5.49 3.81 -12.54
CA ARG A 939 -6.89 3.55 -12.93
C ARG A 939 -7.90 3.63 -11.78
N ILE A 940 -7.45 3.69 -10.52
CA ILE A 940 -8.34 3.59 -9.36
C ILE A 940 -8.52 4.96 -8.69
N THR A 941 -9.77 5.34 -8.46
CA THR A 941 -10.18 6.50 -7.66
C THR A 941 -10.95 6.04 -6.44
N VAL A 942 -10.63 6.58 -5.26
CA VAL A 942 -11.38 6.34 -4.02
C VAL A 942 -12.62 7.23 -4.02
N MET A 943 -13.78 6.59 -3.89
CA MET A 943 -15.08 7.23 -4.01
C MET A 943 -15.70 7.45 -2.62
N ALA A 944 -16.91 8.00 -2.58
CA ALA A 944 -17.65 8.27 -1.36
C ALA A 944 -17.82 7.03 -0.47
N ASN A 945 -18.08 7.26 0.82
CA ASN A 945 -18.31 6.23 1.82
C ASN A 945 -19.80 6.03 2.08
N THR A 946 -20.20 4.79 2.37
CA THR A 946 -21.47 4.45 3.02
C THR A 946 -21.27 4.27 4.53
N THR A 947 -22.36 4.34 5.29
CA THR A 947 -22.39 3.95 6.71
C THR A 947 -22.93 2.52 6.89
N ILE A 948 -23.23 1.82 5.80
CA ILE A 948 -23.84 0.50 5.81
C ILE A 948 -22.79 -0.54 5.44
N ALA A 949 -22.55 -1.50 6.34
CA ALA A 949 -21.69 -2.63 6.07
C ALA A 949 -22.37 -3.59 5.08
N ARG A 950 -21.83 -3.67 3.86
CA ARG A 950 -22.28 -4.59 2.81
C ARG A 950 -21.31 -5.76 2.73
N MET A 951 -21.63 -6.83 3.45
CA MET A 951 -20.77 -8.00 3.64
C MET A 951 -21.18 -9.15 2.71
N TYR A 952 -21.03 -10.39 3.17
CA TYR A 952 -21.47 -11.58 2.46
C TYR A 952 -22.95 -11.51 2.08
N HIS A 953 -23.30 -11.93 0.85
CA HIS A 953 -24.62 -11.74 0.22
C HIS A 953 -25.04 -10.29 -0.03
N SER A 954 -24.08 -9.37 -0.19
CA SER A 954 -24.37 -8.06 -0.77
C SER A 954 -24.30 -8.11 -2.29
N GLU A 955 -25.10 -7.28 -2.96
CA GLU A 955 -25.21 -7.25 -4.42
C GLU A 955 -25.14 -5.83 -4.97
N ALA A 956 -24.70 -5.69 -6.23
CA ALA A 956 -24.68 -4.41 -6.93
C ALA A 956 -24.93 -4.52 -8.44
N ILE A 957 -25.89 -3.76 -8.97
CA ILE A 957 -26.20 -3.70 -10.40
C ILE A 957 -26.43 -2.26 -10.89
N THR A 958 -26.10 -1.99 -12.15
CA THR A 958 -26.39 -0.70 -12.80
C THR A 958 -27.84 -0.67 -13.29
N LEU A 959 -28.58 0.38 -12.94
CA LEU A 959 -29.97 0.59 -13.36
C LEU A 959 -30.06 1.36 -14.69
N LEU A 960 -31.21 1.31 -15.36
CA LEU A 960 -31.48 2.10 -16.57
C LEU A 960 -31.34 3.62 -16.37
N ASP A 961 -31.45 4.12 -15.15
CA ASP A 961 -31.22 5.54 -14.86
C ASP A 961 -29.73 5.90 -14.64
N GLY A 962 -28.82 4.94 -14.78
CA GLY A 962 -27.38 5.12 -14.67
C GLY A 962 -26.88 5.20 -13.23
N ARG A 963 -27.70 4.98 -12.21
CA ARG A 963 -27.23 4.75 -10.83
C ARG A 963 -26.88 3.28 -10.62
N VAL A 964 -26.11 2.97 -9.58
CA VAL A 964 -25.86 1.58 -9.16
C VAL A 964 -26.73 1.28 -7.95
N LEU A 965 -27.62 0.30 -8.06
CA LEU A 965 -28.40 -0.22 -6.95
C LEU A 965 -27.53 -1.12 -6.09
N ILE A 966 -27.55 -0.94 -4.78
CA ILE A 966 -26.78 -1.72 -3.80
C ILE A 966 -27.75 -2.28 -2.77
N SER A 967 -27.76 -3.61 -2.64
CA SER A 967 -28.73 -4.35 -1.83
C SER A 967 -28.03 -5.45 -1.01
N GLY A 968 -28.78 -6.00 -0.06
CA GLY A 968 -28.30 -7.06 0.83
C GLY A 968 -27.27 -6.61 1.86
N SER A 969 -27.16 -7.35 2.95
CA SER A 969 -26.19 -8.43 3.09
C SER A 969 -26.63 -9.27 4.28
N ASN A 970 -26.26 -10.55 4.33
CA ASN A 970 -26.55 -11.43 5.46
C ASN A 970 -25.26 -12.09 5.95
N PRO A 971 -24.45 -11.38 6.76
CA PRO A 971 -23.16 -11.90 7.20
C PRO A 971 -23.26 -13.00 8.27
N GLU A 972 -24.34 -13.06 9.04
CA GLU A 972 -24.51 -13.95 10.21
C GLU A 972 -23.29 -13.97 11.16
N ASP A 973 -22.62 -12.82 11.35
CA ASP A 973 -21.36 -12.71 12.11
C ASP A 973 -21.53 -12.21 13.57
N GLY A 974 -22.76 -11.83 13.96
CA GLY A 974 -23.09 -11.28 15.27
C GLY A 974 -22.60 -9.85 15.54
N VAL A 975 -22.00 -9.19 14.54
CA VAL A 975 -21.44 -7.83 14.64
C VAL A 975 -22.12 -6.89 13.65
N ASN A 976 -22.20 -7.28 12.39
CA ASN A 976 -22.86 -6.54 11.33
C ASN A 976 -24.30 -7.04 11.18
N PRO A 977 -25.31 -6.15 11.15
CA PRO A 977 -26.70 -6.58 11.01
C PRO A 977 -26.96 -7.11 9.59
N GLU A 978 -27.98 -7.95 9.47
CA GLU A 978 -28.64 -8.18 8.19
C GLU A 978 -29.14 -6.86 7.60
N GLU A 979 -28.85 -6.64 6.33
CA GLU A 979 -29.12 -5.36 5.69
C GLU A 979 -30.28 -5.43 4.69
N TYR A 980 -31.40 -4.87 5.13
CA TYR A 980 -32.66 -4.75 4.39
C TYR A 980 -32.75 -3.43 3.62
N ARG A 981 -32.03 -2.39 4.05
CA ARG A 981 -32.03 -1.09 3.40
C ARG A 981 -31.33 -1.20 2.07
N ILE A 982 -31.87 -0.50 1.10
CA ILE A 982 -31.35 -0.43 -0.26
C ILE A 982 -30.75 0.95 -0.43
N GLU A 983 -29.53 0.99 -0.96
CA GLU A 983 -28.88 2.23 -1.35
C GLU A 983 -28.76 2.28 -2.87
N VAL A 984 -28.57 3.49 -3.38
CA VAL A 984 -28.01 3.69 -4.71
C VAL A 984 -26.73 4.49 -4.59
N PHE A 985 -25.73 4.10 -5.36
CA PHE A 985 -24.59 4.95 -5.63
C PHE A 985 -24.89 5.80 -6.88
N VAL A 986 -24.75 7.11 -6.75
CA VAL A 986 -24.90 8.09 -7.83
C VAL A 986 -23.52 8.44 -8.37
N PRO A 987 -23.16 7.98 -9.58
CA PRO A 987 -21.82 8.20 -10.11
C PRO A 987 -21.56 9.65 -10.52
N PRO A 988 -20.28 10.06 -10.65
CA PRO A 988 -19.90 11.44 -10.94
C PRO A 988 -20.57 12.05 -12.17
N TYR A 989 -20.83 11.25 -13.21
CA TYR A 989 -21.47 11.73 -14.44
C TYR A 989 -22.92 12.21 -14.24
N LEU A 990 -23.58 11.87 -13.12
CA LEU A 990 -24.91 12.39 -12.76
C LEU A 990 -24.84 13.60 -11.81
N LEU A 991 -23.67 13.90 -11.26
CA LEU A 991 -23.49 14.95 -10.24
C LEU A 991 -22.71 16.17 -10.76
N ASN A 992 -22.16 16.11 -11.97
CA ASN A 992 -21.32 17.15 -12.57
C ASN A 992 -22.07 18.44 -12.96
N GLY A 993 -23.38 18.52 -12.74
CA GLY A 993 -24.23 19.68 -13.08
C GLY A 993 -24.53 19.85 -14.57
N LEU A 994 -24.02 18.96 -15.44
CA LEU A 994 -24.27 19.04 -16.88
C LEU A 994 -25.68 18.52 -17.21
N PRO A 995 -26.38 19.13 -18.19
CA PRO A 995 -27.71 18.69 -18.57
C PRO A 995 -27.75 17.25 -19.07
N ARG A 996 -28.62 16.44 -18.49
CA ARG A 996 -28.86 15.06 -18.92
C ARG A 996 -29.55 15.02 -20.30
N PRO A 997 -29.07 14.21 -21.28
CA PRO A 997 -29.75 14.06 -22.56
C PRO A 997 -31.00 13.17 -22.44
N THR A 998 -31.89 13.27 -23.42
CA THR A 998 -33.03 12.34 -23.60
C THR A 998 -32.98 11.81 -25.03
N PHE A 999 -33.47 10.60 -25.26
CA PHE A 999 -33.57 10.05 -26.61
C PHE A 999 -34.80 9.14 -26.75
N SER A 1000 -35.17 8.87 -28.00
CA SER A 1000 -36.17 7.87 -28.36
C SER A 1000 -35.60 6.93 -29.42
N ILE A 1001 -35.85 5.64 -29.25
CA ILE A 1001 -35.53 4.60 -30.22
C ILE A 1001 -36.74 3.68 -30.37
N SER A 1002 -37.16 3.44 -31.62
CA SER A 1002 -38.31 2.60 -31.94
C SER A 1002 -37.91 1.14 -32.15
N ASN A 1003 -36.84 0.89 -32.90
CA ASN A 1003 -36.33 -0.46 -33.10
C ASN A 1003 -35.48 -0.90 -31.91
N LYS A 1004 -35.98 -1.86 -31.14
CA LYS A 1004 -35.29 -2.47 -29.98
C LYS A 1004 -34.90 -3.94 -30.19
N ASP A 1005 -35.08 -4.49 -31.39
CA ASP A 1005 -34.69 -5.87 -31.73
C ASP A 1005 -33.74 -5.82 -32.93
N TRP A 1006 -32.45 -6.05 -32.66
CA TRP A 1006 -31.36 -5.80 -33.60
C TRP A 1006 -30.75 -7.12 -34.08
N ALA A 1007 -30.62 -7.24 -35.39
CA ALA A 1007 -29.78 -8.28 -35.96
C ALA A 1007 -28.30 -7.92 -35.74
N TRP A 1008 -27.45 -8.94 -35.60
CA TRP A 1008 -26.00 -8.72 -35.65
C TRP A 1008 -25.58 -8.05 -36.96
N GLY A 1009 -24.64 -7.11 -36.88
CA GLY A 1009 -24.13 -6.36 -38.02
C GLY A 1009 -25.15 -5.40 -38.65
N GLN A 1010 -26.34 -5.23 -38.08
CA GLN A 1010 -27.30 -4.24 -38.54
C GLN A 1010 -26.72 -2.83 -38.37
N THR A 1011 -26.68 -2.07 -39.46
CA THR A 1011 -26.12 -0.70 -39.48
C THR A 1011 -27.20 0.36 -39.59
N ASN A 1012 -26.85 1.58 -39.19
CA ASN A 1012 -27.68 2.77 -39.32
C ASN A 1012 -29.03 2.68 -38.60
N ILE A 1013 -29.09 2.05 -37.43
CA ILE A 1013 -30.32 1.94 -36.64
C ILE A 1013 -30.70 3.33 -36.12
N PRO A 1014 -31.85 3.89 -36.52
CA PRO A 1014 -32.17 5.28 -36.22
C PRO A 1014 -32.63 5.45 -34.77
N PHE A 1015 -32.13 6.49 -34.13
CA PHE A 1015 -32.67 7.04 -32.90
C PHE A 1015 -32.66 8.58 -32.96
N SER A 1016 -33.42 9.22 -32.09
CA SER A 1016 -33.51 10.68 -32.06
C SER A 1016 -33.23 11.21 -30.67
N LEU A 1017 -32.37 12.22 -30.59
CA LEU A 1017 -32.17 13.00 -29.37
C LEU A 1017 -33.36 13.95 -29.18
N GLY A 1018 -33.76 14.15 -27.93
CA GLY A 1018 -34.82 15.11 -27.61
C GLY A 1018 -34.41 16.57 -27.88
N VAL A 1019 -33.11 16.85 -27.76
CA VAL A 1019 -32.48 18.14 -28.08
C VAL A 1019 -31.10 17.90 -28.70
N ALA A 1020 -30.55 18.89 -29.40
CA ALA A 1020 -29.19 18.78 -29.94
C ALA A 1020 -28.16 18.60 -28.80
N PRO A 1021 -27.00 17.95 -29.07
CA PRO A 1021 -25.95 17.74 -28.07
C PRO A 1021 -25.51 19.06 -27.41
N ARG A 1022 -25.30 19.03 -26.09
CA ARG A 1022 -24.96 20.22 -25.27
C ARG A 1022 -23.64 20.09 -24.55
N ASN A 1023 -23.18 18.88 -24.27
CA ASN A 1023 -22.04 18.63 -23.38
C ASN A 1023 -20.80 18.16 -24.15
N GLY A 1024 -20.98 17.51 -25.30
CA GLY A 1024 -19.86 17.08 -26.15
C GLY A 1024 -20.26 16.12 -27.24
N ALA A 1025 -19.32 15.23 -27.60
CA ALA A 1025 -19.58 14.18 -28.57
C ALA A 1025 -20.64 13.20 -28.04
N ILE A 1026 -21.53 12.76 -28.94
CA ILE A 1026 -22.47 11.70 -28.63
C ILE A 1026 -21.76 10.36 -28.75
N THR A 1027 -21.84 9.57 -27.68
CA THR A 1027 -21.41 8.18 -27.68
C THR A 1027 -22.58 7.29 -27.24
N ALA A 1028 -22.44 5.99 -27.42
CA ALA A 1028 -23.36 5.04 -26.83
C ALA A 1028 -22.61 3.87 -26.19
N THR A 1029 -23.28 3.24 -25.25
CA THR A 1029 -22.78 2.06 -24.53
C THR A 1029 -23.92 1.05 -24.40
N LEU A 1030 -23.59 -0.21 -24.64
CA LEU A 1030 -24.42 -1.39 -24.41
C LEU A 1030 -23.85 -2.11 -23.19
N LEU A 1031 -24.63 -2.19 -22.11
CA LEU A 1031 -24.30 -3.00 -20.95
C LEU A 1031 -25.13 -4.28 -20.98
N GLY A 1032 -24.49 -5.44 -20.94
CA GLY A 1032 -25.20 -6.73 -20.88
C GLY A 1032 -26.10 -6.80 -19.64
N SER A 1033 -27.25 -7.47 -19.75
CA SER A 1033 -28.12 -7.72 -18.59
C SER A 1033 -27.41 -8.57 -17.54
N VAL A 1034 -27.40 -8.11 -16.29
CA VAL A 1034 -26.63 -8.72 -15.20
C VAL A 1034 -27.54 -9.34 -14.15
N SER A 1035 -27.27 -10.59 -13.80
CA SER A 1035 -27.67 -11.17 -12.51
C SER A 1035 -26.47 -11.12 -11.56
N SER A 1036 -26.59 -10.37 -10.47
CA SER A 1036 -25.56 -10.27 -9.44
C SER A 1036 -25.83 -11.28 -8.32
N THR A 1037 -24.83 -12.10 -7.99
CA THR A 1037 -24.80 -12.91 -6.76
C THR A 1037 -23.36 -13.21 -6.33
N HIS A 1038 -23.01 -13.12 -5.04
CA HIS A 1038 -21.70 -13.59 -4.50
C HIS A 1038 -20.48 -13.05 -5.26
N GLY A 1039 -20.45 -11.73 -5.50
CA GLY A 1039 -19.40 -11.06 -6.27
C GLY A 1039 -19.38 -11.37 -7.77
N ASN A 1040 -20.31 -12.21 -8.26
CA ASN A 1040 -20.42 -12.63 -9.65
C ASN A 1040 -21.49 -11.82 -10.39
N SER A 1041 -21.11 -11.19 -11.50
CA SER A 1041 -22.00 -10.42 -12.37
C SER A 1041 -22.25 -11.19 -13.67
N MET A 1042 -23.10 -12.21 -13.61
CA MET A 1042 -23.36 -13.11 -14.75
C MET A 1042 -24.11 -12.37 -15.86
N GLY A 1043 -23.55 -12.40 -17.06
CA GLY A 1043 -24.04 -11.65 -18.23
C GLY A 1043 -23.42 -10.27 -18.43
N ALA A 1044 -22.57 -9.81 -17.50
CA ALA A 1044 -21.92 -8.51 -17.61
C ALA A 1044 -21.03 -8.41 -18.86
N ARG A 1045 -21.27 -7.36 -19.65
CA ARG A 1045 -20.43 -6.99 -20.78
C ARG A 1045 -20.56 -5.51 -21.09
N THR A 1046 -19.47 -4.85 -21.44
CA THR A 1046 -19.47 -3.43 -21.82
C THR A 1046 -19.05 -3.29 -23.28
N ILE A 1047 -19.95 -2.83 -24.13
CA ILE A 1047 -19.71 -2.70 -25.58
C ILE A 1047 -20.03 -1.27 -26.01
N MET A 1048 -19.11 -0.64 -26.74
CA MET A 1048 -19.26 0.73 -27.21
C MET A 1048 -19.37 0.75 -28.75
N PRO A 1049 -20.60 0.81 -29.29
CA PRO A 1049 -20.83 0.80 -30.73
C PRO A 1049 -20.48 2.14 -31.40
N ARG A 1050 -20.39 2.10 -32.73
CA ARG A 1050 -20.29 3.31 -33.54
C ARG A 1050 -21.63 4.05 -33.53
N VAL A 1051 -21.55 5.36 -33.29
CA VAL A 1051 -22.69 6.28 -33.36
C VAL A 1051 -22.36 7.41 -34.32
N SER A 1052 -23.36 7.87 -35.07
CA SER A 1052 -23.26 9.06 -35.93
C SER A 1052 -24.49 9.93 -35.73
N CYS A 1053 -24.31 11.25 -35.66
CA CYS A 1053 -25.39 12.20 -35.43
C CYS A 1053 -25.31 13.39 -36.39
N ALA A 1054 -26.47 13.82 -36.89
CA ALA A 1054 -26.67 15.06 -37.63
C ALA A 1054 -27.78 15.87 -36.95
N GLY A 1055 -27.40 16.85 -36.12
CA GLY A 1055 -28.34 17.56 -35.25
C GLY A 1055 -28.91 16.61 -34.19
N THR A 1056 -30.22 16.38 -34.20
CA THR A 1056 -30.92 15.46 -33.30
C THR A 1056 -31.15 14.07 -33.89
N ALA A 1057 -30.93 13.89 -35.20
CA ALA A 1057 -31.07 12.59 -35.85
C ALA A 1057 -29.76 11.82 -35.73
N CYS A 1058 -29.81 10.64 -35.13
CA CYS A 1058 -28.63 9.80 -34.91
C CYS A 1058 -28.85 8.38 -35.40
N THR A 1059 -27.76 7.68 -35.64
CA THR A 1059 -27.75 6.26 -35.94
C THR A 1059 -26.72 5.54 -35.08
N VAL A 1060 -27.00 4.27 -34.78
CA VAL A 1060 -26.08 3.34 -34.11
C VAL A 1060 -25.94 2.06 -34.92
N ASP A 1061 -24.76 1.45 -34.88
CA ASP A 1061 -24.52 0.14 -35.48
C ASP A 1061 -24.52 -0.96 -34.41
N ALA A 1062 -25.22 -2.05 -34.68
CA ALA A 1062 -25.20 -3.22 -33.82
C ALA A 1062 -23.82 -3.91 -33.88
N PRO A 1063 -23.40 -4.60 -32.80
CA PRO A 1063 -22.21 -5.45 -32.82
C PRO A 1063 -22.25 -6.49 -33.95
N PRO A 1064 -21.08 -6.89 -34.50
CA PRO A 1064 -21.01 -7.64 -35.76
C PRO A 1064 -21.51 -9.08 -35.66
N ASP A 1065 -21.37 -9.73 -34.51
CA ASP A 1065 -21.69 -11.15 -34.33
C ASP A 1065 -21.87 -11.54 -32.85
N GLY A 1066 -22.22 -12.81 -32.63
CA GLY A 1066 -22.41 -13.42 -31.31
C GLY A 1066 -21.14 -13.55 -30.46
N LYS A 1067 -19.94 -13.39 -31.03
CA LYS A 1067 -18.68 -13.44 -30.26
C LYS A 1067 -18.44 -12.12 -29.55
N VAL A 1068 -18.68 -11.00 -30.26
CA VAL A 1068 -18.63 -9.64 -29.69
C VAL A 1068 -19.83 -9.36 -28.80
N ALA A 1069 -21.01 -9.85 -29.16
CA ALA A 1069 -22.23 -9.70 -28.35
C ALA A 1069 -23.10 -10.96 -28.44
N PRO A 1070 -22.95 -11.92 -27.50
CA PRO A 1070 -23.82 -13.07 -27.38
C PRO A 1070 -25.29 -12.65 -27.44
N PRO A 1071 -26.16 -13.49 -28.01
CA PRO A 1071 -27.56 -13.13 -28.16
C PRO A 1071 -28.14 -12.84 -26.77
N GLY A 1072 -28.87 -11.74 -26.64
CA GLY A 1072 -29.33 -11.30 -25.32
C GLY A 1072 -29.84 -9.87 -25.27
N TRP A 1073 -30.14 -9.45 -24.05
CA TRP A 1073 -30.64 -8.12 -23.74
C TRP A 1073 -29.53 -7.23 -23.17
N TYR A 1074 -29.46 -6.01 -23.68
CA TYR A 1074 -28.45 -5.03 -23.32
C TYR A 1074 -29.13 -3.70 -22.97
N GLN A 1075 -28.72 -3.09 -21.87
CA GLN A 1075 -29.07 -1.69 -21.57
C GLN A 1075 -28.33 -0.79 -22.56
N PHE A 1076 -29.07 -0.09 -23.41
CA PHE A 1076 -28.56 0.88 -24.35
C PHE A 1076 -28.63 2.28 -23.74
N PHE A 1077 -27.45 2.86 -23.49
CA PHE A 1077 -27.26 4.22 -23.03
C PHE A 1077 -26.74 5.10 -24.17
N VAL A 1078 -27.36 6.27 -24.33
CA VAL A 1078 -26.84 7.37 -25.15
C VAL A 1078 -26.22 8.40 -24.21
N LEU A 1079 -24.98 8.79 -24.47
CA LEU A 1079 -24.24 9.75 -23.66
C LEU A 1079 -23.98 11.03 -24.45
N ASP A 1080 -24.18 12.18 -23.81
CA ASP A 1080 -23.81 13.51 -24.33
C ASP A 1080 -22.66 14.03 -23.48
N GLY A 1081 -21.46 14.08 -24.06
CA GLY A 1081 -20.25 14.51 -23.33
C GLY A 1081 -19.94 13.65 -22.10
N GLY A 1082 -20.30 12.36 -22.12
CA GLY A 1082 -20.14 11.44 -20.99
C GLY A 1082 -21.30 11.42 -19.99
N VAL A 1083 -22.33 12.27 -20.14
CA VAL A 1083 -23.53 12.23 -19.30
C VAL A 1083 -24.58 11.30 -19.93
N PRO A 1084 -24.97 10.19 -19.28
CA PRO A 1084 -25.92 9.24 -19.84
C PRO A 1084 -27.37 9.72 -19.75
N ALA A 1085 -28.14 9.50 -20.82
CA ALA A 1085 -29.60 9.53 -20.77
C ALA A 1085 -30.15 8.41 -19.86
N VAL A 1086 -31.46 8.41 -19.61
CA VAL A 1086 -32.13 7.19 -19.11
C VAL A 1086 -32.10 6.17 -20.25
N GLY A 1087 -31.49 5.01 -20.01
CA GLY A 1087 -31.32 3.95 -20.98
C GLY A 1087 -32.61 3.20 -21.29
N VAL A 1088 -32.53 2.31 -22.28
CA VAL A 1088 -33.58 1.33 -22.60
C VAL A 1088 -32.94 -0.02 -22.86
N TYR A 1089 -33.66 -1.11 -22.63
CA TYR A 1089 -33.21 -2.41 -23.11
C TYR A 1089 -33.39 -2.56 -24.62
N VAL A 1090 -32.39 -3.14 -25.27
CA VAL A 1090 -32.42 -3.60 -26.66
C VAL A 1090 -31.99 -5.06 -26.72
N ARG A 1091 -32.64 -5.84 -27.59
CA ARG A 1091 -32.31 -7.23 -27.86
C ARG A 1091 -31.36 -7.30 -29.05
N ILE A 1092 -30.30 -8.08 -28.94
CA ILE A 1092 -29.29 -8.25 -30.00
C ILE A 1092 -29.17 -9.74 -30.31
N GLY A 1093 -29.15 -10.10 -31.59
CA GLY A 1093 -28.89 -11.49 -32.04
C GLY A 1093 -30.10 -12.42 -32.03
N GLY A 1094 -31.26 -11.95 -31.57
CA GLY A 1094 -32.49 -12.75 -31.52
C GLY A 1094 -32.39 -13.92 -30.54
N ASP A 1095 -33.15 -14.99 -30.79
CA ASP A 1095 -33.17 -16.22 -29.99
C ASP A 1095 -32.77 -17.45 -30.83
N PRO A 1096 -31.47 -17.62 -31.14
CA PRO A 1096 -31.00 -18.67 -32.04
C PRO A 1096 -31.15 -20.10 -31.48
N ALA A 1097 -31.19 -20.25 -30.15
CA ALA A 1097 -31.41 -21.56 -29.49
C ALA A 1097 -32.89 -21.90 -29.32
N GLY A 1098 -33.80 -21.01 -29.70
CA GLY A 1098 -35.23 -21.24 -29.60
C GLY A 1098 -35.76 -21.29 -28.17
N LEU A 1099 -35.09 -20.59 -27.24
CA LEU A 1099 -35.41 -20.60 -25.82
C LEU A 1099 -36.82 -20.09 -25.52
N GLY A 1100 -37.36 -19.15 -26.30
CA GLY A 1100 -38.73 -18.65 -26.17
C GLY A 1100 -39.81 -19.69 -26.42
N ASN A 1101 -39.46 -20.85 -27.00
CA ASN A 1101 -40.34 -22.02 -27.12
C ASN A 1101 -40.02 -23.11 -26.08
N TRP A 1102 -39.05 -22.89 -25.19
CA TRP A 1102 -38.59 -23.80 -24.15
C TRP A 1102 -38.96 -23.30 -22.74
N PRO A 1103 -39.25 -24.22 -21.79
CA PRO A 1103 -39.39 -25.67 -21.96
C PRO A 1103 -40.74 -26.09 -22.57
N GLN A 1104 -40.85 -27.37 -22.95
CA GLN A 1104 -42.15 -27.95 -23.32
C GLN A 1104 -42.84 -28.46 -22.05
N GLY A 1105 -44.05 -27.95 -21.78
CA GLY A 1105 -44.88 -28.40 -20.66
C GLY A 1105 -46.06 -27.46 -20.45
N PRO A 1106 -47.16 -27.92 -19.84
CA PRO A 1106 -48.30 -27.06 -19.53
C PRO A 1106 -48.02 -26.03 -18.43
N ASP A 1107 -46.98 -26.25 -17.61
CA ASP A 1107 -46.63 -25.41 -16.46
C ASP A 1107 -45.75 -24.20 -16.82
N PHE A 1108 -45.34 -24.07 -18.09
CA PHE A 1108 -44.43 -23.02 -18.53
C PHE A 1108 -45.00 -22.20 -19.69
N THR A 1109 -44.98 -20.88 -19.53
CA THR A 1109 -45.41 -19.94 -20.55
C THR A 1109 -44.31 -19.73 -21.58
N ARG A 1110 -44.69 -19.81 -22.85
CA ARG A 1110 -43.76 -19.71 -23.99
C ARG A 1110 -44.01 -18.39 -24.75
N PRO A 1111 -43.10 -17.41 -24.67
CA PRO A 1111 -43.25 -16.13 -25.37
C PRO A 1111 -43.11 -16.23 -26.89
N GLY A 1112 -42.58 -17.35 -27.40
CA GLY A 1112 -42.17 -17.45 -28.79
C GLY A 1112 -40.81 -16.79 -29.06
N LEU A 1113 -40.38 -16.84 -30.32
CA LEU A 1113 -39.04 -16.45 -30.79
C LEU A 1113 -38.89 -14.95 -31.08
#